data_AF-A0A1F3K871-F1
#
_entry.id   AF-A0A1F3K871-F1
#
_cell.length_a   1.000
_cell.length_b   1.000
_cell.length_c   1.000
_cell.angle_alpha   90.00
_cell.angle_beta   90.00
_cell.angle_gamma   90.00
#
_symmetry.space_group_name_H-M   'P 1'
#
loop_
_entity.id
_entity.type
_entity.pdbx_description
1 polymer ?
#
loop_
_entity_poly.entity_id
_entity_poly.type
_entity_poly.pdbx_seq_one_letter_code
_entity_poly.pdbx_strand_id
1 'polypeptide(L)'
;MFGYSLILDDNKKSLILLIGVVLYFLKSIFNYLGSFSYFILLFGILINLSNLNISLGKIFVKYFKTILIVIILFFFSSLCYIDSVYIIKELFRLVVFIMIVVFITANISFNIDNIIKRQFTIFIISSIFIVGFANLIKLVQNENVLIFLKQELKISNSFSFIDDQNIYALYMLIALILSISQVKEWKSSLFFNLINLVFIINILLSGSRRAIFVLPIIGIVYVYLSIKRKLFFNIIVLCFISIITGLIVAESVKLLERKDLAFYNKVEERYSSVVGESNLRKFGFIADYVRNINYTDENLIHNGDIRKGLKYWRNWSDDAELTIYKENTKKYLHLKRTQGNGGDWQLVYNGPDIVFYANHEYTLTFDVRINNGDSDSFQVGWWIKDGDFPLEQNLYLRKEFISRNDGFLTCKVEFSFQQNHVEPLGFIHSLKDGTDLLIRNIQLLDNDNSQKLSPYLYVYRMEKDIVGAIDKINPPLIKSSYNSQDSENKFLQLDDSRSRRWQYALELWQTKYQWYHKLFGHGFDYLEWYGEKFFNDPRRYDYPHNPIISSFLYSGFVGGLFYIYFLVMVFYYYWKYRKHHMVFFLMYLVTFFFMMFSGNSHFSVPIFTFLSLIPFLTRYYIKSGKLINEKNAISGNSNNSYIQ
;
A
#
# COMPACT_ATOMS: atom_id res chain seq x y z
N MET A 1 0.26 36.70 17.11
CA MET A 1 1.61 36.79 17.72
C MET A 1 1.95 38.19 18.22
N PHE A 2 1.40 39.28 17.65
CA PHE A 2 1.74 40.65 18.06
C PHE A 2 1.35 41.06 19.48
N GLY A 3 0.26 40.52 20.04
CA GLY A 3 -0.21 40.90 21.40
C GLY A 3 0.60 40.33 22.58
N TYR A 4 1.43 39.30 22.37
CA TYR A 4 2.24 38.68 23.43
C TYR A 4 3.67 39.23 23.52
N SER A 5 4.03 40.20 22.66
CA SER A 5 5.39 40.75 22.56
C SER A 5 5.74 41.77 23.64
N LEU A 6 4.76 42.24 24.43
CA LEU A 6 4.96 43.33 25.40
C LEU A 6 5.54 42.89 26.76
N ILE A 7 5.68 41.59 27.04
CA ILE A 7 6.02 41.08 28.39
C ILE A 7 7.41 40.39 28.45
N LEU A 8 8.17 40.35 27.34
CA LEU A 8 9.46 39.66 27.30
C LEU A 8 10.65 40.64 27.27
N ASP A 9 11.73 40.23 27.93
CA ASP A 9 13.03 40.90 27.92
C ASP A 9 13.63 40.94 26.49
N ASP A 10 14.36 42.00 26.14
CA ASP A 10 14.70 42.35 24.75
C ASP A 10 15.62 41.32 24.07
N ASN A 11 16.44 40.61 24.86
CA ASN A 11 17.25 39.49 24.36
C ASN A 11 16.40 38.27 23.95
N LYS A 12 15.26 38.04 24.61
CA LYS A 12 14.34 36.92 24.31
C LYS A 12 13.41 37.25 23.15
N LYS A 13 12.99 38.52 23.03
CA LYS A 13 12.28 39.03 21.85
C LYS A 13 13.13 38.85 20.60
N SER A 14 14.39 39.25 20.65
CA SER A 14 15.32 39.17 19.53
C SER A 14 15.57 37.72 19.09
N LEU A 15 15.70 36.78 20.03
CA LEU A 15 15.89 35.35 19.71
C LEU A 15 14.63 34.71 19.11
N ILE A 16 13.45 35.01 19.64
CA ILE A 16 12.18 34.48 19.11
C ILE A 16 11.87 35.09 17.73
N LEU A 17 12.16 36.38 17.55
CA LEU A 17 12.01 37.07 16.27
C LEU A 17 13.00 36.49 15.24
N LEU A 18 14.27 36.26 15.62
CA LEU A 18 15.28 35.65 14.76
C LEU A 18 14.91 34.22 14.37
N ILE A 19 14.44 33.39 15.31
CA ILE A 19 13.96 32.03 15.02
C ILE A 19 12.74 32.08 14.09
N GLY A 20 11.79 32.99 14.34
CA GLY A 20 10.61 33.17 13.49
C GLY A 20 10.96 33.62 12.08
N VAL A 21 11.88 34.58 11.94
CA VAL A 21 12.36 35.10 10.65
C VAL A 21 13.17 34.04 9.90
N VAL A 22 14.04 33.29 10.56
CA VAL A 22 14.81 32.20 9.96
C VAL A 22 13.89 31.06 9.51
N LEU A 23 12.90 30.67 10.32
CA LEU A 23 11.92 29.64 9.94
C LEU A 23 11.02 30.09 8.78
N TYR A 24 10.63 31.37 8.74
CA TYR A 24 9.86 31.94 7.65
C TYR A 24 10.69 32.03 6.36
N PHE A 25 11.93 32.51 6.43
CA PHE A 25 12.82 32.64 5.28
C PHE A 25 13.21 31.27 4.69
N LEU A 26 13.46 30.26 5.53
CA LEU A 26 13.75 28.89 5.09
C LEU A 26 12.53 28.17 4.49
N LYS A 27 11.32 28.42 5.03
CA LYS A 27 10.07 27.96 4.41
C LYS A 27 9.90 28.53 2.99
N SER A 28 10.21 29.81 2.82
CA SER A 28 10.09 30.52 1.54
C SER A 28 11.10 30.06 0.49
N ILE A 29 12.30 29.62 0.91
CA ILE A 29 13.36 29.18 -0.01
C ILE A 29 13.22 27.69 -0.39
N PHE A 30 12.71 26.85 0.51
CA PHE A 30 12.70 25.39 0.33
C PHE A 30 11.31 24.77 0.49
N ASN A 31 10.40 25.06 -0.47
CA ASN A 31 9.03 24.51 -0.50
C ASN A 31 8.95 22.97 -0.59
N TYR A 32 10.06 22.26 -0.86
CA TYR A 32 10.08 20.81 -1.10
C TYR A 32 10.88 19.99 -0.08
N LEU A 33 11.57 20.62 0.87
CA LEU A 33 12.31 19.89 1.91
C LEU A 33 11.32 19.42 2.99
N GLY A 34 10.98 18.13 2.95
CA GLY A 34 10.02 17.49 3.85
C GLY A 34 10.32 17.68 5.35
N SER A 35 9.37 17.26 6.18
CA SER A 35 9.33 17.32 7.65
C SER A 35 10.64 16.89 8.37
N PHE A 36 11.49 16.10 7.72
CA PHE A 36 12.78 15.63 8.24
C PHE A 36 13.84 16.75 8.38
N SER A 37 13.84 17.74 7.48
CA SER A 37 14.77 18.88 7.50
C SER A 37 14.48 19.81 8.68
N TYR A 38 13.20 20.04 8.94
CA TYR A 38 12.71 20.76 10.12
C TYR A 38 13.05 20.02 11.42
N PHE A 39 13.05 18.67 11.40
CA PHE A 39 13.48 17.85 12.53
C PHE A 39 14.98 18.01 12.83
N ILE A 40 15.87 17.96 11.83
CA ILE A 40 17.32 18.15 12.02
C ILE A 40 17.60 19.54 12.60
N LEU A 41 16.92 20.58 12.10
CA LEU A 41 17.07 21.95 12.60
C LEU A 41 16.56 22.09 14.05
N LEU A 42 15.37 21.57 14.36
CA LEU A 42 14.81 21.61 15.71
C LEU A 42 15.66 20.81 16.70
N PHE A 43 16.17 19.66 16.27
CA PHE A 43 17.07 18.82 17.06
C PHE A 43 18.43 19.48 17.28
N GLY A 44 19.00 20.14 16.28
CA GLY A 44 20.22 20.94 16.40
C GLY A 44 20.06 22.13 17.36
N ILE A 45 18.90 22.80 17.32
CA ILE A 45 18.55 23.86 18.28
C ILE A 45 18.42 23.28 19.69
N LEU A 46 17.73 22.15 19.86
CA LEU A 46 17.58 21.49 21.16
C LEU A 46 18.92 21.00 21.75
N ILE A 47 19.83 20.50 20.91
CA ILE A 47 21.18 20.10 21.31
C ILE A 47 22.02 21.31 21.71
N ASN A 48 22.02 22.39 20.91
CA ASN A 48 22.76 23.61 21.25
C ASN A 48 22.20 24.27 22.52
N LEU A 49 20.89 24.26 22.70
CA LEU A 49 20.27 24.69 23.95
C LEU A 49 20.62 23.76 25.12
N SER A 50 20.86 22.46 24.87
CA SER A 50 21.26 21.50 25.90
C SER A 50 22.69 21.69 26.44
N ASN A 51 23.57 22.28 25.63
CA ASN A 51 24.94 22.63 26.01
C ASN A 51 25.03 23.93 26.82
N LEU A 52 23.99 24.77 26.80
CA LEU A 52 23.90 25.89 27.72
C LEU A 52 23.53 25.34 29.09
N ASN A 53 24.38 25.56 30.09
CA ASN A 53 24.35 25.04 31.46
C ASN A 53 23.13 25.49 32.31
N ILE A 54 22.04 25.87 31.64
CA ILE A 54 20.78 26.33 32.20
C ILE A 54 19.92 25.08 32.40
N SER A 55 19.22 24.96 33.54
CA SER A 55 18.34 23.83 33.84
C SER A 55 17.21 23.66 32.79
N LEU A 56 17.51 22.99 31.66
CA LEU A 56 16.59 22.80 30.55
C LEU A 56 15.31 22.11 30.99
N GLY A 57 15.38 21.20 31.97
CA GLY A 57 14.19 20.56 32.53
C GLY A 57 13.17 21.59 33.02
N LYS A 58 13.62 22.66 33.71
CA LYS A 58 12.71 23.71 34.24
C LYS A 58 12.20 24.63 33.13
N ILE A 59 13.05 25.01 32.19
CA ILE A 59 12.66 25.83 31.04
C ILE A 59 11.68 25.07 30.15
N PHE A 60 11.99 23.83 29.80
CA PHE A 60 11.14 23.00 28.97
C PHE A 60 9.78 22.79 29.64
N VAL A 61 9.74 22.46 30.94
CA VAL A 61 8.49 22.34 31.69
C VAL A 61 7.71 23.65 31.72
N LYS A 62 8.39 24.79 31.89
CA LYS A 62 7.77 26.12 31.89
C LYS A 62 7.12 26.46 30.54
N TYR A 63 7.76 26.10 29.43
CA TYR A 63 7.29 26.40 28.08
C TYR A 63 6.53 25.25 27.40
N PHE A 64 6.44 24.08 28.04
CA PHE A 64 5.78 22.90 27.50
C PHE A 64 4.32 23.17 27.15
N LYS A 65 3.60 23.88 28.05
CA LYS A 65 2.21 24.30 27.81
C LYS A 65 2.09 25.22 26.59
N THR A 66 3.07 26.10 26.36
CA THR A 66 3.07 27.02 25.22
C THR A 66 3.33 26.28 23.92
N ILE A 67 4.31 25.36 23.89
CA ILE A 67 4.58 24.49 22.74
C ILE A 67 3.33 23.66 22.41
N LEU A 68 2.66 23.16 23.45
CA LEU A 68 1.44 22.39 23.31
C LEU A 68 0.30 23.18 22.69
N ILE A 69 0.07 24.41 23.17
CA ILE A 69 -0.94 25.31 22.61
C ILE A 69 -0.64 25.62 21.14
N VAL A 70 0.63 25.84 20.78
CA VAL A 70 1.03 26.07 19.39
C VAL A 70 0.74 24.86 18.51
N ILE A 71 1.04 23.64 18.97
CA ILE A 71 0.72 22.39 18.26
C ILE A 71 -0.79 22.22 18.09
N ILE A 72 -1.58 22.48 19.13
CA ILE A 72 -3.04 22.40 19.10
C ILE A 72 -3.63 23.44 18.13
N LEU A 73 -3.13 24.67 18.15
CA LEU A 73 -3.57 25.72 17.21
C LEU A 73 -3.20 25.37 15.78
N PHE A 74 -2.01 24.80 15.54
CA PHE A 74 -1.60 24.33 14.23
C PHE A 74 -2.48 23.16 13.75
N PHE A 75 -2.87 22.26 14.65
CA PHE A 75 -3.81 21.16 14.39
C PHE A 75 -5.20 21.66 14.00
N PHE A 76 -5.78 22.59 14.77
CA PHE A 76 -7.10 23.16 14.43
C PHE A 76 -7.05 23.99 13.14
N SER A 77 -5.98 24.76 12.92
CA SER A 77 -5.80 25.53 11.68
C SER A 77 -5.68 24.63 10.45
N SER A 78 -5.09 23.44 10.59
CA SER A 78 -4.95 22.49 9.48
C SER A 78 -6.23 21.69 9.25
N LEU A 79 -7.02 21.36 10.28
CA LEU A 79 -8.35 20.75 10.11
C LEU A 79 -9.28 21.59 9.22
N CYS A 80 -9.10 22.93 9.17
CA CYS A 80 -9.87 23.81 8.30
C CYS A 80 -9.51 23.69 6.80
N TYR A 81 -8.40 23.03 6.44
CA TYR A 81 -7.99 22.80 5.05
C TYR A 81 -8.17 21.31 4.70
N ILE A 82 -9.22 21.00 3.94
CA ILE A 82 -9.71 19.64 3.66
C ILE A 82 -8.67 18.74 2.97
N ASP A 83 -7.72 19.30 2.21
CA ASP A 83 -6.64 18.54 1.56
C ASP A 83 -5.45 18.21 2.48
N SER A 84 -5.47 18.64 3.74
CA SER A 84 -4.29 18.61 4.63
C SER A 84 -4.24 17.45 5.64
N VAL A 85 -5.22 16.55 5.66
CA VAL A 85 -5.29 15.43 6.62
C VAL A 85 -4.01 14.57 6.63
N TYR A 86 -3.33 14.47 5.50
CA TYR A 86 -2.02 13.80 5.37
C TYR A 86 -0.92 14.55 6.16
N ILE A 87 -0.82 15.87 5.96
CA ILE A 87 0.16 16.74 6.63
C ILE A 87 -0.08 16.75 8.15
N ILE A 88 -1.36 16.74 8.56
CA ILE A 88 -1.75 16.65 9.97
C ILE A 88 -1.21 15.36 10.61
N LYS A 89 -1.38 14.22 9.94
CA LYS A 89 -0.89 12.92 10.44
C LYS A 89 0.63 12.93 10.63
N GLU A 90 1.38 13.47 9.68
CA GLU A 90 2.85 13.53 9.76
C GLU A 90 3.33 14.45 10.88
N LEU A 91 2.77 15.65 10.99
CA LEU A 91 3.09 16.58 12.08
C LEU A 91 2.82 15.95 13.43
N PHE A 92 1.70 15.25 13.55
CA PHE A 92 1.29 14.65 14.80
C PHE A 92 2.18 13.47 15.20
N ARG A 93 2.57 12.62 14.23
CA ARG A 93 3.53 11.53 14.46
C ARG A 93 4.91 12.07 14.84
N LEU A 94 5.36 13.14 14.19
CA LEU A 94 6.61 13.81 14.54
C LEU A 94 6.56 14.37 15.97
N VAL A 95 5.46 15.02 16.34
CA VAL A 95 5.25 15.49 17.73
C VAL A 95 5.30 14.33 18.70
N VAL A 96 4.56 13.24 18.44
CA VAL A 96 4.58 12.04 19.30
C VAL A 96 6.00 11.49 19.43
N PHE A 97 6.75 11.38 18.32
CA PHE A 97 8.12 10.91 18.33
C PHE A 97 9.04 11.82 19.17
N ILE A 98 8.99 13.14 18.94
CA ILE A 98 9.77 14.12 19.72
C ILE A 98 9.40 14.01 21.20
N MET A 99 8.11 13.84 21.53
CA MET A 99 7.66 13.69 22.91
C MET A 99 8.14 12.40 23.55
N ILE A 100 8.16 11.29 22.82
CA ILE A 100 8.75 10.02 23.30
C ILE A 100 10.24 10.23 23.56
N VAL A 101 10.98 10.83 22.62
CA VAL A 101 12.41 11.11 22.78
C VAL A 101 12.66 12.00 24.00
N VAL A 102 11.93 13.12 24.10
CA VAL A 102 12.03 14.03 25.24
C VAL A 102 11.70 13.31 26.53
N PHE A 103 10.56 12.63 26.63
CA PHE A 103 10.17 11.88 27.83
C PHE A 103 11.23 10.88 28.28
N ILE A 104 11.88 10.21 27.32
CA ILE A 104 12.92 9.22 27.60
C ILE A 104 14.20 9.90 28.06
N THR A 105 14.69 10.89 27.32
CA THR A 105 15.89 11.67 27.70
C THR A 105 15.70 12.32 29.07
N ALA A 106 14.49 12.83 29.32
CA ALA A 106 14.10 13.49 30.54
C ALA A 106 14.03 12.49 31.71
N ASN A 107 13.56 11.25 31.48
CA ASN A 107 13.62 10.17 32.48
C ASN A 107 15.02 9.63 32.75
N ILE A 108 15.91 9.62 31.75
CA ILE A 108 17.29 9.11 31.90
C ILE A 108 18.18 10.15 32.58
N SER A 109 18.02 11.42 32.21
CA SER A 109 18.97 12.49 32.57
C SER A 109 18.56 13.30 33.79
N PHE A 110 17.28 13.29 34.15
CA PHE A 110 16.76 14.13 35.22
C PHE A 110 15.84 13.28 36.12
N ASN A 111 16.01 13.39 37.43
CA ASN A 111 15.04 12.85 38.38
C ASN A 111 13.78 13.72 38.39
N ILE A 112 13.04 13.68 37.29
CA ILE A 112 11.86 14.50 37.06
C ILE A 112 10.78 14.12 38.05
N ASP A 113 10.12 15.14 38.61
CA ASP A 113 8.96 14.95 39.47
C ASP A 113 7.94 14.02 38.80
N ASN A 114 7.41 13.07 39.57
CA ASN A 114 6.42 12.11 39.07
C ASN A 114 5.22 12.81 38.41
N ILE A 115 4.88 14.02 38.86
CA ILE A 115 3.84 14.86 38.27
C ILE A 115 4.14 15.19 36.79
N ILE A 116 5.37 15.59 36.49
CA ILE A 116 5.78 15.95 35.12
C ILE A 116 5.84 14.69 34.26
N LYS A 117 6.42 13.59 34.76
CA LYS A 117 6.43 12.28 34.04
C LYS A 117 5.02 11.84 33.67
N ARG A 118 4.08 11.99 34.61
CA ARG A 118 2.67 11.70 34.39
C ARG A 118 2.07 12.61 33.32
N GLN A 119 2.32 13.92 33.35
CA GLN A 119 1.83 14.86 32.33
C GLN A 119 2.33 14.52 30.92
N PHE A 120 3.62 14.20 30.75
CA PHE A 120 4.15 13.75 29.46
C PHE A 120 3.51 12.46 28.98
N THR A 121 3.33 11.50 29.87
CA THR A 121 2.77 10.20 29.48
C THR A 121 1.30 10.34 29.08
N ILE A 122 0.51 11.12 29.83
CA ILE A 122 -0.87 11.47 29.43
C ILE A 122 -0.84 12.10 28.04
N PHE A 123 0.06 13.06 27.82
CA PHE A 123 0.10 13.76 26.56
C PHE A 123 0.40 12.83 25.38
N ILE A 124 1.43 11.98 25.48
CA ILE A 124 1.76 10.98 24.44
C ILE A 124 0.56 10.08 24.16
N ILE A 125 -0.11 9.59 25.20
CA ILE A 125 -1.26 8.69 25.07
C ILE A 125 -2.46 9.40 24.44
N SER A 126 -2.83 10.58 24.94
CA SER A 126 -3.91 11.40 24.38
C SER A 126 -3.63 11.75 22.93
N SER A 127 -2.37 12.04 22.62
CA SER A 127 -1.94 12.31 21.26
C SER A 127 -2.20 11.11 20.35
N ILE A 128 -1.65 9.95 20.69
CA ILE A 128 -1.81 8.74 19.87
C ILE A 128 -3.29 8.34 19.78
N PHE A 129 -4.06 8.59 20.84
CA PHE A 129 -5.52 8.41 20.86
C PHE A 129 -6.22 9.32 19.87
N ILE A 130 -5.91 10.62 19.82
CA ILE A 130 -6.52 11.56 18.86
C ILE A 130 -6.25 11.10 17.43
N VAL A 131 -5.04 10.65 17.11
CA VAL A 131 -4.71 10.13 15.77
C VAL A 131 -5.47 8.83 15.47
N GLY A 132 -5.48 7.90 16.42
CA GLY A 132 -6.24 6.65 16.29
C GLY A 132 -7.74 6.89 16.14
N PHE A 133 -8.29 7.86 16.86
CA PHE A 133 -9.70 8.21 16.82
C PHE A 133 -10.04 8.98 15.53
N ALA A 134 -9.19 9.89 15.06
CA ALA A 134 -9.36 10.55 13.77
C ALA A 134 -9.29 9.56 12.60
N ASN A 135 -8.41 8.55 12.68
CA ASN A 135 -8.38 7.45 11.72
C ASN A 135 -9.66 6.62 11.79
N LEU A 136 -10.15 6.31 12.99
CA LEU A 136 -11.41 5.58 13.17
C LEU A 136 -12.60 6.39 12.65
N ILE A 137 -12.69 7.69 12.92
CA ILE A 137 -13.71 8.59 12.38
C ILE A 137 -13.62 8.61 10.85
N LYS A 138 -12.43 8.77 10.26
CA LYS A 138 -12.26 8.71 8.81
C LYS A 138 -12.70 7.35 8.24
N LEU A 139 -12.45 6.28 8.99
CA LEU A 139 -12.87 4.92 8.68
C LEU A 139 -14.38 4.69 8.94
N VAL A 140 -15.07 5.54 9.70
CA VAL A 140 -16.53 5.46 9.89
C VAL A 140 -17.27 6.39 8.92
N GLN A 141 -16.68 7.56 8.61
CA GLN A 141 -17.23 8.58 7.72
C GLN A 141 -17.10 8.21 6.24
N ASN A 142 -16.13 7.38 5.88
CA ASN A 142 -16.15 6.74 4.57
C ASN A 142 -17.23 5.65 4.62
N GLU A 143 -18.44 5.91 4.12
CA GLU A 143 -19.48 4.89 3.90
C GLU A 143 -18.95 3.68 3.08
N ASN A 144 -17.82 3.87 2.41
CA ASN A 144 -17.04 2.86 1.70
C ASN A 144 -16.21 1.91 2.57
N VAL A 145 -16.21 2.00 3.90
CA VAL A 145 -15.27 1.21 4.73
C VAL A 145 -15.59 -0.28 4.82
N LEU A 146 -16.87 -0.65 4.64
CA LEU A 146 -17.19 -2.06 4.41
C LEU A 146 -16.67 -2.57 3.05
N ILE A 147 -16.46 -1.66 2.09
CA ILE A 147 -15.95 -1.94 0.73
C ILE A 147 -14.41 -1.87 0.70
N PHE A 148 -13.80 -1.00 1.51
CA PHE A 148 -12.35 -0.80 1.65
C PHE A 148 -11.67 -1.94 2.42
N LEU A 149 -12.36 -2.59 3.36
CA LEU A 149 -11.89 -3.83 3.98
C LEU A 149 -11.88 -5.03 2.99
N LYS A 150 -12.54 -4.90 1.83
CA LYS A 150 -12.66 -5.96 0.81
C LYS A 150 -11.73 -5.83 -0.39
N GLN A 151 -11.15 -4.66 -0.67
CA GLN A 151 -10.26 -4.48 -1.81
C GLN A 151 -8.81 -4.31 -1.35
N GLU A 152 -7.99 -5.34 -1.60
CA GLU A 152 -6.53 -5.25 -1.50
C GLU A 152 -6.01 -4.03 -2.29
N LEU A 153 -5.64 -2.96 -1.59
CA LEU A 153 -4.78 -1.93 -2.15
C LEU A 153 -3.33 -2.39 -2.03
N LYS A 154 -2.90 -3.18 -3.03
CA LYS A 154 -1.49 -3.30 -3.42
C LYS A 154 -1.02 -1.99 -4.06
N ILE A 155 -0.73 -0.97 -3.25
CA ILE A 155 0.27 0.06 -3.59
C ILE A 155 0.90 0.56 -2.28
N SER A 156 2.12 0.13 -1.98
CA SER A 156 3.01 0.85 -1.06
C SER A 156 4.41 0.93 -1.67
N ASN A 157 4.55 1.78 -2.70
CA ASN A 157 5.87 2.21 -3.18
C ASN A 157 6.28 3.57 -2.56
N SER A 158 5.58 4.06 -1.54
CA SER A 158 5.97 5.30 -0.88
C SER A 158 6.78 5.00 0.39
N PHE A 159 7.96 5.62 0.49
CA PHE A 159 8.80 5.69 1.69
C PHE A 159 8.18 6.60 2.77
N SER A 160 6.92 7.01 2.62
CA SER A 160 6.26 7.82 3.63
C SER A 160 5.90 6.95 4.83
N PHE A 161 6.04 7.49 6.04
CA PHE A 161 5.53 6.87 7.26
C PHE A 161 4.02 6.54 7.18
N ILE A 162 3.29 7.04 6.17
CA ILE A 162 1.83 6.97 6.01
C ILE A 162 1.35 5.63 5.44
N ASP A 163 2.09 5.02 4.53
CA ASP A 163 1.65 3.78 3.87
C ASP A 163 2.14 2.51 4.58
N ASP A 164 3.12 2.62 5.48
CA ASP A 164 3.56 1.48 6.29
C ASP A 164 2.61 1.27 7.48
N GLN A 165 1.52 0.53 7.20
CA GLN A 165 0.54 0.03 8.18
C GLN A 165 1.20 -0.60 9.41
N ASN A 166 2.41 -1.16 9.26
CA ASN A 166 3.09 -1.84 10.34
C ASN A 166 3.78 -0.87 11.30
N ILE A 167 4.35 0.24 10.81
CA ILE A 167 4.91 1.29 11.67
C ILE A 167 3.79 1.96 12.47
N TYR A 168 2.62 2.17 11.85
CA TYR A 168 1.46 2.67 12.57
C TYR A 168 1.03 1.73 13.71
N ALA A 169 0.86 0.43 13.42
CA ALA A 169 0.54 -0.58 14.43
C ALA A 169 1.58 -0.62 15.58
N LEU A 170 2.86 -0.47 15.24
CA LEU A 170 3.96 -0.41 16.19
C LEU A 170 3.85 0.78 17.15
N TYR A 171 3.51 1.98 16.66
CA TYR A 171 3.32 3.15 17.52
C TYR A 171 2.10 3.01 18.46
N MET A 172 0.99 2.46 17.96
CA MET A 172 -0.19 2.19 18.78
C MET A 172 0.12 1.21 19.92
N LEU A 173 0.96 0.22 19.63
CA LEU A 173 1.46 -0.74 20.61
C LEU A 173 2.36 -0.10 21.66
N ILE A 174 3.29 0.76 21.25
CA ILE A 174 4.11 1.54 22.19
C ILE A 174 3.21 2.36 23.13
N ALA A 175 2.19 3.03 22.58
CA ALA A 175 1.22 3.79 23.35
C ALA A 175 0.48 2.94 24.38
N LEU A 176 0.07 1.73 23.98
CA LEU A 176 -0.61 0.77 24.83
C LEU A 176 0.29 0.30 25.99
N ILE A 177 1.57 0.01 25.73
CA ILE A 177 2.51 -0.37 26.79
C ILE A 177 2.68 0.78 27.79
N LEU A 178 2.83 2.02 27.28
CA LEU A 178 2.96 3.20 28.12
C LEU A 178 1.70 3.45 28.94
N SER A 179 0.51 3.33 28.36
CA SER A 179 -0.76 3.53 29.07
C SER A 179 -0.96 2.53 30.18
N ILE A 180 -0.69 1.24 29.93
CA ILE A 180 -0.77 0.18 30.95
C ILE A 180 0.20 0.46 32.09
N SER A 181 1.42 0.93 31.79
CA SER A 181 2.42 1.18 32.83
C SER A 181 1.92 2.17 33.89
N GLN A 182 1.10 3.16 33.50
CA GLN A 182 0.62 4.26 34.34
C GLN A 182 -0.66 3.98 35.14
N VAL A 183 -1.38 2.88 34.88
CA VAL A 183 -2.71 2.59 35.50
C VAL A 183 -2.68 2.59 37.04
N LYS A 184 -1.53 2.35 37.68
CA LYS A 184 -1.41 2.21 39.14
C LYS A 184 -1.78 3.48 39.94
N GLU A 185 -1.67 4.67 39.34
CA GLU A 185 -1.86 5.95 40.04
C GLU A 185 -3.24 6.59 39.81
N TRP A 186 -4.13 5.95 39.06
CA TRP A 186 -5.34 6.60 38.54
C TRP A 186 -6.62 5.92 39.04
N LYS A 187 -7.46 6.71 39.71
CA LYS A 187 -8.81 6.27 40.16
C LYS A 187 -9.79 6.01 39.01
N SER A 188 -9.48 6.48 37.79
CA SER A 188 -10.33 6.30 36.59
C SER A 188 -9.75 5.18 35.70
N SER A 189 -10.09 3.93 36.04
CA SER A 189 -9.72 2.76 35.21
C SER A 189 -10.46 2.75 33.86
N LEU A 190 -11.65 3.34 33.81
CA LEU A 190 -12.55 3.30 32.64
C LEU A 190 -11.98 4.08 31.44
N PHE A 191 -11.46 5.30 31.65
CA PHE A 191 -10.92 6.13 30.57
C PHE A 191 -9.71 5.48 29.87
N PHE A 192 -8.80 4.88 30.65
CA PHE A 192 -7.66 4.16 30.10
C PHE A 192 -8.06 2.88 29.37
N ASN A 193 -9.07 2.16 29.85
CA ASN A 193 -9.60 0.99 29.15
C ASN A 193 -10.20 1.40 27.79
N LEU A 194 -10.88 2.54 27.71
CA LEU A 194 -11.41 3.07 26.46
C LEU A 194 -10.30 3.45 25.48
N ILE A 195 -9.24 4.11 25.96
CA ILE A 195 -8.05 4.41 25.14
C ILE A 195 -7.40 3.13 24.61
N ASN A 196 -7.19 2.14 25.50
CA ASN A 196 -6.58 0.86 25.13
C ASN A 196 -7.43 0.11 24.11
N LEU A 197 -8.77 0.15 24.26
CA LEU A 197 -9.70 -0.44 23.31
C LEU A 197 -9.57 0.23 21.93
N VAL A 198 -9.51 1.56 21.88
CA VAL A 198 -9.28 2.29 20.63
C VAL A 198 -7.94 1.91 19.99
N PHE A 199 -6.89 1.68 20.80
CA PHE A 199 -5.60 1.22 20.27
C PHE A 199 -5.67 -0.19 19.70
N ILE A 200 -6.32 -1.13 20.40
CA ILE A 200 -6.50 -2.52 19.94
C ILE A 200 -7.32 -2.54 18.64
N ILE A 201 -8.42 -1.80 18.58
CA ILE A 201 -9.28 -1.69 17.39
C ILE A 201 -8.46 -1.12 16.22
N ASN A 202 -7.68 -0.06 16.42
CA ASN A 202 -6.85 0.50 15.35
C ASN A 202 -5.75 -0.46 14.88
N ILE A 203 -5.17 -1.28 15.77
CA ILE A 203 -4.20 -2.32 15.37
C ILE A 203 -4.90 -3.39 14.54
N LEU A 204 -6.07 -3.85 14.95
CA LEU A 204 -6.88 -4.86 14.22
C LEU A 204 -7.30 -4.34 12.84
N LEU A 205 -7.76 -3.09 12.76
CA LEU A 205 -8.22 -2.45 11.53
C LEU A 205 -7.09 -1.93 10.64
N SER A 206 -5.83 -2.00 11.09
CA SER A 206 -4.69 -1.50 10.31
C SER A 206 -4.42 -2.30 9.03
N GLY A 207 -5.01 -3.49 8.87
CA GLY A 207 -4.74 -4.40 7.74
C GLY A 207 -3.39 -5.11 7.82
N SER A 208 -2.56 -4.80 8.83
CA SER A 208 -1.27 -5.44 9.00
C SER A 208 -1.43 -6.92 9.33
N ARG A 209 -0.98 -7.80 8.43
CA ARG A 209 -0.87 -9.25 8.69
C ARG A 209 0.00 -9.56 9.91
N ARG A 210 0.90 -8.64 10.30
CA ARG A 210 1.79 -8.75 11.46
C ARG A 210 1.06 -8.50 12.77
N ALA A 211 -0.06 -7.78 12.74
CA ALA A 211 -0.93 -7.59 13.92
C ALA A 211 -1.39 -8.93 14.50
N ILE A 212 -1.59 -9.96 13.66
CA ILE A 212 -2.00 -11.31 14.07
C ILE A 212 -0.98 -11.95 15.03
N PHE A 213 0.32 -11.70 14.86
CA PHE A 213 1.36 -12.25 15.73
C PHE A 213 1.64 -11.35 16.94
N VAL A 214 1.53 -10.04 16.73
CA VAL A 214 1.86 -9.05 17.75
C VAL A 214 0.75 -8.92 18.80
N LEU A 215 -0.53 -8.97 18.39
CA LEU A 215 -1.68 -8.86 19.29
C LEU A 215 -1.78 -9.98 20.34
N PRO A 216 -1.52 -11.27 20.05
CA PRO A 216 -1.49 -12.32 21.07
C PRO A 216 -0.40 -12.08 22.11
N ILE A 217 0.80 -11.66 21.69
CA ILE A 217 1.90 -11.35 22.62
C ILE A 217 1.51 -10.18 23.52
N ILE A 218 0.88 -9.14 22.96
CA ILE A 218 0.30 -8.03 23.72
C ILE A 218 -0.76 -8.54 24.69
N GLY A 219 -1.68 -9.37 24.23
CA GLY A 219 -2.75 -9.94 25.04
C GLY A 219 -2.18 -10.68 26.25
N ILE A 220 -1.15 -11.50 26.03
CA ILE A 220 -0.44 -12.23 27.10
C ILE A 220 0.24 -11.25 28.07
N VAL A 221 0.97 -10.25 27.56
CA VAL A 221 1.63 -9.23 28.41
C VAL A 221 0.59 -8.42 29.20
N TYR A 222 -0.52 -8.05 28.56
CA TYR A 222 -1.63 -7.32 29.17
C TYR A 222 -2.29 -8.14 30.28
N VAL A 223 -2.62 -9.41 30.00
CA VAL A 223 -3.19 -10.35 30.96
C VAL A 223 -2.22 -10.53 32.13
N TYR A 224 -0.95 -10.79 31.88
CA TYR A 224 0.08 -10.94 32.92
C TYR A 224 0.18 -9.69 33.82
N LEU A 225 0.28 -8.50 33.22
CA LEU A 225 0.35 -7.24 33.95
C LEU A 225 -0.92 -6.95 34.74
N SER A 226 -2.08 -7.33 34.21
CA SER A 226 -3.39 -7.11 34.84
C SER A 226 -3.65 -8.09 35.99
N ILE A 227 -3.26 -9.37 35.86
CA ILE A 227 -3.28 -10.38 36.94
C ILE A 227 -2.41 -9.91 38.10
N LYS A 228 -1.17 -9.51 37.83
CA LYS A 228 -0.23 -9.00 38.85
C LYS A 228 -0.78 -7.79 39.62
N ARG A 229 -1.71 -7.04 39.01
CA ARG A 229 -2.31 -5.83 39.58
C ARG A 229 -3.72 -6.05 40.15
N LYS A 230 -4.21 -7.29 40.24
CA LYS A 230 -5.57 -7.65 40.69
C LYS A 230 -6.70 -6.93 39.92
N LEU A 231 -6.46 -6.53 38.68
CA LEU A 231 -7.44 -5.87 37.80
C LEU A 231 -8.28 -6.91 37.02
N PHE A 232 -8.77 -7.93 37.72
CA PHE A 232 -9.33 -9.14 37.11
C PHE A 232 -10.58 -8.88 36.25
N PHE A 233 -11.41 -7.92 36.66
CA PHE A 233 -12.65 -7.58 35.97
C PHE A 233 -12.42 -6.96 34.58
N ASN A 234 -11.33 -6.19 34.41
CA ASN A 234 -11.02 -5.54 33.13
C ASN A 234 -10.44 -6.52 32.11
N ILE A 235 -9.79 -7.60 32.57
CA ILE A 235 -9.23 -8.65 31.69
C ILE A 235 -10.37 -9.43 31.04
N ILE A 236 -11.36 -9.85 31.82
CA ILE A 236 -12.50 -10.62 31.32
C ILE A 236 -13.26 -9.79 30.30
N VAL A 237 -13.54 -8.52 30.60
CA VAL A 237 -14.24 -7.62 29.67
C VAL A 237 -13.46 -7.37 28.38
N LEU A 238 -12.15 -7.14 28.44
CA LEU A 238 -11.33 -6.94 27.23
C LEU A 238 -11.14 -8.23 26.41
N CYS A 239 -10.95 -9.38 27.06
CA CYS A 239 -10.93 -10.67 26.37
C CYS A 239 -12.28 -10.96 25.70
N PHE A 240 -13.39 -10.67 26.40
CA PHE A 240 -14.73 -10.86 25.86
C PHE A 240 -15.01 -9.92 24.68
N ILE A 241 -14.64 -8.63 24.78
CA ILE A 241 -14.75 -7.68 23.67
C ILE A 241 -13.88 -8.12 22.48
N SER A 242 -12.64 -8.56 22.72
CA SER A 242 -11.74 -9.00 21.64
C SER A 242 -12.27 -10.26 20.92
N ILE A 243 -12.81 -11.22 21.68
CA ILE A 243 -13.42 -12.44 21.14
C ILE A 243 -14.69 -12.10 20.37
N ILE A 244 -15.58 -11.27 20.92
CA ILE A 244 -16.80 -10.83 20.22
C ILE A 244 -16.44 -10.05 18.95
N THR A 245 -15.46 -9.16 18.99
CA THR A 245 -15.05 -8.39 17.80
C THR A 245 -14.49 -9.32 16.74
N GLY A 246 -13.66 -10.31 17.12
CA GLY A 246 -13.16 -11.33 16.19
C GLY A 246 -14.27 -12.20 15.60
N LEU A 247 -15.27 -12.59 16.39
CA LEU A 247 -16.43 -13.35 15.94
C LEU A 247 -17.35 -12.53 15.03
N ILE A 248 -17.58 -11.24 15.34
CA ILE A 248 -18.35 -10.34 14.48
C ILE A 248 -17.65 -10.19 13.13
N VAL A 249 -16.32 -10.00 13.11
CA VAL A 249 -15.56 -9.91 11.86
C VAL A 249 -15.66 -11.22 11.07
N ALA A 250 -15.45 -12.37 11.71
CA ALA A 250 -15.55 -13.67 11.06
C ALA A 250 -16.96 -13.96 10.50
N GLU A 251 -18.01 -13.61 11.24
CA GLU A 251 -19.40 -13.80 10.82
C GLU A 251 -19.83 -12.79 9.76
N SER A 252 -19.30 -11.56 9.81
CA SER A 252 -19.48 -10.56 8.75
C SER A 252 -18.86 -11.05 7.44
N VAL A 253 -17.71 -11.72 7.49
CA VAL A 253 -17.07 -12.35 6.34
C VAL A 253 -17.95 -13.48 5.77
N LYS A 254 -18.49 -14.37 6.63
CA LYS A 254 -19.44 -15.43 6.21
C LYS A 254 -20.77 -14.89 5.65
N LEU A 255 -21.32 -13.82 6.23
CA LEU A 255 -22.55 -13.18 5.75
C LEU A 255 -22.33 -12.48 4.40
N LEU A 256 -21.11 -12.00 4.14
CA LEU A 256 -20.72 -11.39 2.88
C LEU A 256 -20.49 -12.42 1.76
N GLU A 257 -20.22 -13.69 2.10
CA GLU A 257 -20.24 -14.81 1.14
C GLU A 257 -21.67 -15.28 0.80
N ARG A 258 -22.67 -14.89 1.60
CA ARG A 258 -24.05 -15.40 1.50
C ARG A 258 -25.09 -14.44 0.88
N LYS A 259 -24.73 -13.21 0.47
CA LYS A 259 -25.74 -12.22 0.03
C LYS A 259 -25.85 -12.00 -1.49
N ASP A 260 -27.11 -11.83 -1.87
CA ASP A 260 -27.74 -11.96 -3.18
C ASP A 260 -27.57 -10.75 -4.12
N LEU A 261 -27.81 -10.98 -5.41
CA LEU A 261 -27.61 -10.06 -6.56
C LEU A 261 -28.28 -8.67 -6.40
N ALA A 262 -29.36 -8.60 -5.63
CA ALA A 262 -30.12 -7.36 -5.39
C ALA A 262 -29.36 -6.29 -4.57
N PHE A 263 -28.37 -6.69 -3.76
CA PHE A 263 -27.52 -5.75 -3.04
C PHE A 263 -26.56 -4.99 -3.97
N TYR A 264 -26.08 -5.64 -5.03
CA TYR A 264 -25.22 -5.02 -6.04
C TYR A 264 -25.96 -3.92 -6.83
N ASN A 265 -27.25 -4.12 -7.13
CA ASN A 265 -28.06 -3.14 -7.85
C ASN A 265 -28.22 -1.79 -7.12
N LYS A 266 -28.31 -1.83 -5.79
CA LYS A 266 -28.43 -0.60 -4.96
C LYS A 266 -27.10 0.14 -4.79
N VAL A 267 -25.99 -0.56 -4.95
CA VAL A 267 -24.63 0.02 -4.94
C VAL A 267 -24.29 0.62 -6.31
N GLU A 268 -24.85 0.11 -7.40
CA GLU A 268 -24.63 0.67 -8.73
C GLU A 268 -25.31 2.05 -8.94
N GLU A 269 -26.56 2.18 -8.50
CA GLU A 269 -27.35 3.41 -8.64
C GLU A 269 -26.76 4.59 -7.86
N ARG A 270 -26.06 4.31 -6.76
CA ARG A 270 -25.53 5.34 -5.85
C ARG A 270 -24.14 5.87 -6.21
N TYR A 271 -23.39 5.15 -7.06
CA TYR A 271 -21.96 5.44 -7.31
C TYR A 271 -21.66 5.89 -8.75
N SER A 272 -22.67 5.96 -9.61
CA SER A 272 -22.58 6.54 -10.96
C SER A 272 -22.22 8.03 -10.98
N SER A 273 -22.36 8.73 -9.85
CA SER A 273 -22.08 10.16 -9.72
C SER A 273 -20.69 10.50 -9.15
N VAL A 274 -19.92 9.53 -8.63
CA VAL A 274 -18.71 9.82 -7.83
C VAL A 274 -17.42 9.24 -8.41
N VAL A 275 -17.49 8.19 -9.22
CA VAL A 275 -16.29 7.51 -9.74
C VAL A 275 -15.98 8.02 -11.14
N GLY A 276 -14.83 8.67 -11.35
CA GLY A 276 -14.38 9.12 -12.68
C GLY A 276 -14.50 8.03 -13.75
N GLU A 277 -14.84 8.46 -14.97
CA GLU A 277 -15.39 7.66 -16.10
C GLU A 277 -14.72 6.30 -16.41
N SER A 278 -13.45 6.09 -16.08
CA SER A 278 -12.70 4.88 -16.46
C SER A 278 -13.13 3.62 -15.69
N ASN A 279 -13.52 3.76 -14.42
CA ASN A 279 -13.94 2.61 -13.59
C ASN A 279 -15.45 2.35 -13.67
N LEU A 280 -16.26 3.37 -14.00
CA LEU A 280 -17.70 3.20 -14.28
C LEU A 280 -17.93 2.41 -15.56
N ARG A 281 -17.08 2.55 -16.59
CA ARG A 281 -17.16 1.69 -17.78
C ARG A 281 -16.99 0.22 -17.44
N LYS A 282 -16.11 -0.14 -16.50
CA LYS A 282 -15.91 -1.53 -16.08
C LYS A 282 -17.12 -2.09 -15.33
N PHE A 283 -17.70 -1.34 -14.38
CA PHE A 283 -18.83 -1.81 -13.58
C PHE A 283 -20.18 -1.72 -14.29
N GLY A 284 -20.46 -0.63 -15.01
CA GLY A 284 -21.66 -0.49 -15.84
C GLY A 284 -21.70 -1.54 -16.95
N PHE A 285 -20.53 -1.96 -17.46
CA PHE A 285 -20.45 -3.05 -18.42
C PHE A 285 -20.89 -4.40 -17.82
N ILE A 286 -20.43 -4.71 -16.61
CA ILE A 286 -20.79 -5.96 -15.90
C ILE A 286 -22.28 -6.01 -15.58
N ALA A 287 -22.86 -4.91 -15.12
CA ALA A 287 -24.27 -4.82 -14.79
C ALA A 287 -25.17 -4.82 -16.03
N ASP A 288 -24.80 -4.08 -17.10
CA ASP A 288 -25.46 -4.17 -18.41
C ASP A 288 -25.38 -5.59 -18.97
N TYR A 289 -24.29 -6.32 -18.72
CA TYR A 289 -24.04 -7.68 -19.21
C TYR A 289 -24.87 -8.72 -18.43
N VAL A 290 -24.85 -8.69 -17.09
CA VAL A 290 -25.65 -9.59 -16.23
C VAL A 290 -27.15 -9.37 -16.41
N ARG A 291 -27.59 -8.13 -16.70
CA ARG A 291 -29.02 -7.84 -16.93
C ARG A 291 -29.52 -8.23 -18.31
N ASN A 292 -28.65 -8.33 -19.33
CA ASN A 292 -29.07 -8.51 -20.72
C ASN A 292 -28.77 -9.90 -21.32
N ILE A 293 -28.24 -10.85 -20.55
CA ILE A 293 -27.90 -12.17 -21.08
C ILE A 293 -28.89 -13.21 -20.59
N ASN A 294 -29.92 -13.41 -21.41
CA ASN A 294 -30.30 -14.77 -21.75
C ASN A 294 -29.21 -15.27 -22.71
N TYR A 295 -28.43 -16.28 -22.29
CA TYR A 295 -27.37 -16.92 -23.10
C TYR A 295 -27.98 -17.75 -24.25
N THR A 296 -28.70 -17.08 -25.15
CA THR A 296 -29.27 -17.66 -26.37
C THR A 296 -28.73 -16.99 -27.63
N ASP A 297 -27.97 -15.90 -27.50
CA ASP A 297 -27.38 -15.23 -28.65
C ASP A 297 -26.11 -15.99 -29.05
N GLU A 298 -26.20 -16.73 -30.16
CA GLU A 298 -25.10 -17.47 -30.79
C GLU A 298 -23.92 -16.55 -31.19
N ASN A 299 -24.15 -15.23 -31.24
CA ASN A 299 -23.16 -14.23 -31.65
C ASN A 299 -22.31 -13.74 -30.46
N LEU A 300 -21.01 -14.00 -30.53
CA LEU A 300 -20.01 -13.56 -29.55
C LEU A 300 -19.75 -12.04 -29.59
N ILE A 301 -20.08 -11.36 -30.70
CA ILE A 301 -19.92 -9.91 -30.84
C ILE A 301 -21.19 -9.19 -30.38
N HIS A 302 -21.10 -8.49 -29.26
CA HIS A 302 -22.16 -7.56 -28.84
C HIS A 302 -22.26 -6.37 -29.80
N ASN A 303 -23.49 -5.92 -30.08
CA ASN A 303 -23.78 -4.79 -30.98
C ASN A 303 -23.28 -5.03 -32.43
N GLY A 304 -23.27 -6.28 -32.88
CA GLY A 304 -23.02 -6.62 -34.28
C GLY A 304 -24.08 -6.08 -35.26
N ASP A 305 -25.28 -5.81 -34.76
CA ASP A 305 -26.38 -5.15 -35.49
C ASP A 305 -26.32 -3.61 -35.46
N ILE A 306 -25.34 -3.04 -34.75
CA ILE A 306 -25.02 -1.60 -34.68
C ILE A 306 -26.18 -0.76 -34.09
N ARG A 307 -27.15 -1.37 -33.39
CA ARG A 307 -28.27 -0.62 -32.78
C ARG A 307 -27.80 0.43 -31.78
N LYS A 308 -26.72 0.13 -31.05
CA LYS A 308 -26.07 0.99 -30.05
C LYS A 308 -24.99 1.92 -30.65
N GLY A 309 -24.93 2.08 -31.97
CA GLY A 309 -23.94 2.93 -32.65
C GLY A 309 -22.51 2.44 -32.43
N LEU A 310 -21.57 3.37 -32.16
CA LEU A 310 -20.14 3.07 -31.99
C LEU A 310 -19.73 2.57 -30.59
N LYS A 311 -20.67 2.19 -29.71
CA LYS A 311 -20.37 1.85 -28.29
C LYS A 311 -19.20 0.86 -28.13
N TYR A 312 -19.08 -0.13 -29.03
CA TYR A 312 -18.05 -1.17 -29.03
C TYR A 312 -17.16 -1.18 -30.28
N TRP A 313 -17.22 -0.11 -31.09
CA TRP A 313 -16.52 -0.06 -32.38
C TRP A 313 -15.61 1.16 -32.41
N ARG A 314 -14.33 0.95 -32.75
CA ARG A 314 -13.32 2.02 -32.87
C ARG A 314 -12.39 1.74 -34.04
N ASN A 315 -11.74 2.78 -34.53
CA ASN A 315 -10.58 2.68 -35.42
C ASN A 315 -9.31 3.04 -34.63
N TRP A 316 -8.18 2.41 -34.97
CA TRP A 316 -6.87 2.71 -34.37
C TRP A 316 -5.86 3.26 -35.37
N SER A 317 -6.19 3.32 -36.66
CA SER A 317 -5.41 4.07 -37.64
C SER A 317 -5.75 5.55 -37.60
N ASP A 318 -4.69 6.35 -37.68
CA ASP A 318 -4.64 7.79 -37.90
C ASP A 318 -5.47 8.29 -39.09
N ASP A 319 -5.57 7.51 -40.16
CA ASP A 319 -6.13 7.97 -41.45
C ASP A 319 -7.49 7.34 -41.83
N ALA A 320 -8.08 6.55 -40.92
CA ALA A 320 -9.45 6.05 -41.07
C ALA A 320 -10.45 6.95 -40.37
N GLU A 321 -11.61 7.14 -41.00
CA GLU A 321 -12.78 7.73 -40.39
C GLU A 321 -13.83 6.63 -40.15
N LEU A 322 -14.27 6.47 -38.90
CA LEU A 322 -15.34 5.55 -38.52
C LEU A 322 -16.55 6.34 -38.01
N THR A 323 -17.66 6.30 -38.76
CA THR A 323 -18.91 6.99 -38.41
C THR A 323 -20.12 6.05 -38.48
N ILE A 324 -21.29 6.55 -38.07
CA ILE A 324 -22.57 5.83 -38.24
C ILE A 324 -23.31 6.43 -39.42
N TYR A 325 -23.48 5.64 -40.47
CA TYR A 325 -24.36 5.98 -41.58
C TYR A 325 -25.77 5.43 -41.34
N LYS A 326 -26.78 6.21 -41.74
CA LYS A 326 -28.19 5.84 -41.62
C LYS A 326 -28.84 5.89 -42.98
N GLU A 327 -29.49 4.80 -43.35
CA GLU A 327 -30.27 4.68 -44.58
C GLU A 327 -31.61 4.05 -44.17
N ASN A 328 -32.69 4.82 -44.31
CA ASN A 328 -34.01 4.47 -43.77
C ASN A 328 -33.93 4.23 -42.24
N THR A 329 -34.44 3.09 -41.77
CA THR A 329 -34.42 2.69 -40.34
C THR A 329 -33.16 1.90 -39.96
N LYS A 330 -32.27 1.59 -40.90
CA LYS A 330 -31.07 0.78 -40.67
C LYS A 330 -29.86 1.65 -40.37
N LYS A 331 -28.97 1.12 -39.51
CA LYS A 331 -27.69 1.75 -39.15
C LYS A 331 -26.54 0.90 -39.70
N TYR A 332 -25.47 1.56 -40.12
CA TYR A 332 -24.28 0.95 -40.70
C TYR A 332 -23.05 1.58 -40.06
N LEU A 333 -21.97 0.81 -39.93
CA LEU A 333 -20.64 1.36 -39.70
C LEU A 333 -20.13 1.87 -41.05
N HIS A 334 -19.84 3.16 -41.14
CA HIS A 334 -19.21 3.75 -42.32
C HIS A 334 -17.73 3.94 -42.03
N LEU A 335 -16.93 3.19 -42.78
CA LEU A 335 -15.48 3.19 -42.65
C LEU A 335 -14.88 3.74 -43.94
N LYS A 336 -14.19 4.87 -43.84
CA LYS A 336 -13.59 5.56 -44.99
C LYS A 336 -12.12 5.84 -44.73
N ARG A 337 -11.27 5.66 -45.73
CA ARG A 337 -9.86 6.02 -45.68
C ARG A 337 -9.53 6.96 -46.83
N THR A 338 -8.94 8.11 -46.52
CA THR A 338 -8.63 9.15 -47.51
C THR A 338 -7.22 9.01 -48.07
N GLN A 339 -6.19 9.17 -47.24
CA GLN A 339 -4.76 9.06 -47.60
C GLN A 339 -3.95 8.63 -46.37
N GLY A 340 -2.97 7.75 -46.52
CA GLY A 340 -2.11 7.39 -45.39
C GLY A 340 -1.12 6.24 -45.61
N ASN A 341 -0.29 5.93 -44.60
CA ASN A 341 0.80 4.94 -44.72
C ASN A 341 0.35 3.45 -44.68
N GLY A 342 -0.95 3.18 -44.86
CA GLY A 342 -1.52 1.84 -44.80
C GLY A 342 -1.56 1.24 -43.39
N GLY A 343 -1.60 2.08 -42.35
CA GLY A 343 -1.56 1.65 -40.94
C GLY A 343 -2.57 0.53 -40.61
N ASP A 344 -2.23 -0.31 -39.66
CA ASP A 344 -3.06 -1.46 -39.28
C ASP A 344 -4.25 -1.02 -38.40
N TRP A 345 -5.30 -1.85 -38.37
CA TRP A 345 -6.47 -1.77 -37.48
C TRP A 345 -7.46 -0.63 -37.76
N GLN A 346 -8.09 -0.72 -38.92
CA GLN A 346 -9.05 0.26 -39.43
C GLN A 346 -10.42 0.11 -38.75
N LEU A 347 -10.75 -1.09 -38.27
CA LEU A 347 -11.92 -1.35 -37.43
C LEU A 347 -11.58 -2.39 -36.36
N VAL A 348 -11.84 -2.04 -35.10
CA VAL A 348 -11.55 -2.84 -33.90
C VAL A 348 -12.80 -2.96 -33.03
N TYR A 349 -13.04 -4.17 -32.56
CA TYR A 349 -14.03 -4.45 -31.53
C TYR A 349 -13.47 -4.15 -30.14
N ASN A 350 -14.15 -3.30 -29.37
CA ASN A 350 -13.78 -2.89 -28.02
C ASN A 350 -14.95 -3.11 -27.05
N GLY A 351 -15.62 -4.25 -27.21
CA GLY A 351 -16.68 -4.72 -26.32
C GLY A 351 -16.14 -5.59 -25.17
N PRO A 352 -16.96 -6.46 -24.58
CA PRO A 352 -16.46 -7.48 -23.66
C PRO A 352 -15.37 -8.33 -24.27
N ASP A 353 -14.43 -8.74 -23.43
CA ASP A 353 -13.41 -9.73 -23.71
C ASP A 353 -14.08 -11.04 -24.18
N ILE A 354 -13.69 -11.49 -25.38
CA ILE A 354 -14.11 -12.78 -25.95
C ILE A 354 -12.96 -13.77 -25.72
N VAL A 355 -13.31 -14.95 -25.22
CA VAL A 355 -12.38 -16.09 -25.13
C VAL A 355 -12.48 -16.88 -26.41
N PHE A 356 -11.32 -17.09 -27.04
CA PHE A 356 -11.20 -17.98 -28.16
C PHE A 356 -10.46 -19.23 -27.71
N TYR A 357 -11.12 -20.36 -27.84
CA TYR A 357 -10.61 -21.65 -27.44
C TYR A 357 -9.75 -22.24 -28.55
N ALA A 358 -8.61 -22.81 -28.16
CA ALA A 358 -7.77 -23.58 -29.06
C ALA A 358 -8.61 -24.70 -29.70
N ASN A 359 -8.41 -24.89 -31.01
CA ASN A 359 -9.02 -25.94 -31.84
C ASN A 359 -10.53 -25.81 -32.06
N HIS A 360 -11.15 -24.73 -31.59
CA HIS A 360 -12.50 -24.39 -32.01
C HIS A 360 -12.46 -23.72 -33.39
N GLU A 361 -13.45 -24.01 -34.21
CA GLU A 361 -13.73 -23.34 -35.46
C GLU A 361 -14.67 -22.15 -35.21
N TYR A 362 -14.25 -20.98 -35.67
CA TYR A 362 -14.98 -19.75 -35.57
C TYR A 362 -15.42 -19.28 -36.95
N THR A 363 -16.68 -18.86 -37.05
CA THR A 363 -17.23 -18.24 -38.25
C THR A 363 -17.47 -16.76 -38.01
N LEU A 364 -16.80 -15.91 -38.77
CA LEU A 364 -17.06 -14.47 -38.81
C LEU A 364 -17.80 -14.10 -40.10
N THR A 365 -18.99 -13.52 -39.97
CA THR A 365 -19.78 -13.00 -41.10
C THR A 365 -20.18 -11.55 -40.91
N PHE A 366 -20.19 -10.77 -42.00
CA PHE A 366 -20.78 -9.43 -42.03
C PHE A 366 -21.19 -9.04 -43.45
N ASP A 367 -22.17 -8.15 -43.58
CA ASP A 367 -22.52 -7.56 -44.86
C ASP A 367 -21.69 -6.29 -45.09
N VAL A 368 -21.11 -6.14 -46.27
CA VAL A 368 -20.34 -4.96 -46.69
C VAL A 368 -20.81 -4.43 -48.05
N ARG A 369 -21.00 -3.11 -48.17
CA ARG A 369 -21.17 -2.40 -49.44
C ARG A 369 -19.94 -1.54 -49.68
N ILE A 370 -19.30 -1.74 -50.83
CA ILE A 370 -18.06 -1.04 -51.22
C ILE A 370 -18.47 0.13 -52.10
N ASN A 371 -18.45 1.35 -51.57
CA ASN A 371 -18.83 2.55 -52.32
C ASN A 371 -17.66 3.04 -53.19
N ASN A 372 -16.42 2.85 -52.73
CA ASN A 372 -15.20 3.12 -53.49
C ASN A 372 -14.13 2.08 -53.14
N GLY A 373 -13.42 1.56 -54.15
CA GLY A 373 -12.48 0.44 -54.03
C GLY A 373 -13.04 -0.88 -54.55
N ASP A 374 -12.40 -1.99 -54.17
CA ASP A 374 -12.77 -3.36 -54.55
C ASP A 374 -12.71 -4.32 -53.37
N SER A 375 -13.03 -5.61 -53.59
CA SER A 375 -12.99 -6.64 -52.54
C SER A 375 -11.61 -6.83 -51.91
N ASP A 376 -10.54 -6.44 -52.61
CA ASP A 376 -9.16 -6.52 -52.14
C ASP A 376 -8.70 -5.23 -51.45
N SER A 377 -9.56 -4.21 -51.40
CA SER A 377 -9.30 -2.96 -50.71
C SER A 377 -9.25 -3.09 -49.19
N PHE A 378 -9.68 -4.21 -48.60
CA PHE A 378 -9.56 -4.45 -47.17
C PHE A 378 -9.19 -5.89 -46.85
N GLN A 379 -8.59 -6.10 -45.67
CA GLN A 379 -8.26 -7.43 -45.16
C GLN A 379 -8.92 -7.66 -43.80
N VAL A 380 -9.32 -8.91 -43.54
CA VAL A 380 -9.89 -9.36 -42.25
C VAL A 380 -8.83 -10.20 -41.56
N GLY A 381 -8.60 -9.96 -40.26
CA GLY A 381 -7.57 -10.66 -39.52
C GLY A 381 -7.46 -10.24 -38.06
N TRP A 382 -6.56 -10.90 -37.34
CA TRP A 382 -6.32 -10.75 -35.90
C TRP A 382 -4.84 -10.46 -35.60
N TRP A 383 -4.56 -9.64 -34.58
CA TRP A 383 -3.19 -9.44 -34.09
C TRP A 383 -2.90 -10.34 -32.91
N ILE A 384 -2.41 -11.54 -33.19
CA ILE A 384 -2.08 -12.47 -32.12
C ILE A 384 -0.86 -13.30 -32.49
N LYS A 385 -0.13 -13.70 -31.46
CA LYS A 385 0.87 -14.74 -31.56
C LYS A 385 0.18 -16.08 -31.32
N ASP A 386 -0.24 -16.73 -32.39
CA ASP A 386 -0.82 -18.07 -32.30
C ASP A 386 0.22 -19.13 -32.70
N GLY A 387 0.50 -20.11 -31.86
CA GLY A 387 1.53 -21.12 -32.16
C GLY A 387 2.95 -20.55 -32.32
N ASP A 388 3.64 -21.01 -33.37
CA ASP A 388 5.01 -20.60 -33.74
C ASP A 388 5.04 -19.35 -34.64
N PHE A 389 3.89 -18.75 -34.94
CA PHE A 389 3.85 -17.52 -35.72
C PHE A 389 4.52 -16.36 -34.93
N PRO A 390 5.38 -15.54 -35.55
CA PRO A 390 5.95 -14.36 -34.88
C PRO A 390 4.84 -13.38 -34.47
N LEU A 391 5.04 -12.64 -33.36
CA LEU A 391 4.13 -11.56 -32.88
C LEU A 391 3.80 -10.49 -33.94
N GLU A 392 4.55 -10.46 -35.04
CA GLU A 392 4.47 -9.48 -36.12
C GLU A 392 3.70 -10.00 -37.35
N GLN A 393 3.16 -11.22 -37.33
CA GLN A 393 2.41 -11.76 -38.47
C GLN A 393 0.90 -11.65 -38.25
N ASN A 394 0.28 -10.78 -39.05
CA ASN A 394 -1.17 -10.67 -39.15
C ASN A 394 -1.74 -11.96 -39.72
N LEU A 395 -2.68 -12.58 -38.99
CA LEU A 395 -3.41 -13.73 -39.50
C LEU A 395 -4.44 -13.24 -40.52
N TYR A 396 -4.03 -13.13 -41.79
CA TYR A 396 -4.92 -12.79 -42.89
C TYR A 396 -5.88 -13.94 -43.14
N LEU A 397 -7.17 -13.66 -43.01
CA LEU A 397 -8.18 -14.67 -43.18
C LEU A 397 -8.74 -14.67 -44.61
N ARG A 398 -8.97 -15.86 -45.14
CA ARG A 398 -9.55 -16.01 -46.47
C ARG A 398 -11.01 -15.55 -46.45
N LYS A 399 -11.34 -14.59 -47.31
CA LYS A 399 -12.68 -14.03 -47.46
C LYS A 399 -13.45 -14.80 -48.53
N GLU A 400 -14.68 -15.17 -48.23
CA GLU A 400 -15.66 -15.62 -49.20
C GLU A 400 -16.77 -14.58 -49.31
N PHE A 401 -17.09 -14.15 -50.54
CA PHE A 401 -18.11 -13.14 -50.78
C PHE A 401 -19.34 -13.75 -51.43
N ILE A 402 -20.52 -13.47 -50.86
CA ILE A 402 -21.81 -13.87 -51.40
C ILE A 402 -22.59 -12.60 -51.76
N SER A 403 -22.91 -12.43 -53.04
CA SER A 403 -23.66 -11.25 -53.51
C SER A 403 -25.09 -11.26 -53.01
N ARG A 404 -25.61 -10.09 -52.61
CA ARG A 404 -27.00 -9.89 -52.23
C ARG A 404 -27.71 -8.97 -53.20
N ASN A 405 -29.04 -9.09 -53.27
CA ASN A 405 -29.87 -8.28 -54.18
C ASN A 405 -29.94 -6.79 -53.81
N ASP A 406 -29.52 -6.40 -52.60
CA ASP A 406 -29.55 -5.02 -52.11
C ASP A 406 -28.21 -4.28 -52.26
N GLY A 407 -27.30 -4.81 -53.08
CA GLY A 407 -26.00 -4.21 -53.36
C GLY A 407 -24.95 -4.41 -52.26
N PHE A 408 -25.26 -5.20 -51.24
CA PHE A 408 -24.29 -5.66 -50.24
C PHE A 408 -23.67 -7.01 -50.66
N LEU A 409 -22.45 -7.25 -50.21
CA LEU A 409 -21.77 -8.55 -50.23
C LEU A 409 -21.74 -9.09 -48.81
N THR A 410 -22.17 -10.32 -48.58
CA THR A 410 -21.89 -11.00 -47.30
C THR A 410 -20.47 -11.56 -47.37
N CYS A 411 -19.58 -11.03 -46.53
CA CYS A 411 -18.24 -11.53 -46.32
C CYS A 411 -18.30 -12.61 -45.23
N LYS A 412 -17.88 -13.83 -45.55
CA LYS A 412 -17.74 -14.95 -44.62
C LYS A 412 -16.27 -15.32 -44.49
N VAL A 413 -15.86 -15.61 -43.26
CA VAL A 413 -14.50 -15.98 -42.90
C VAL A 413 -14.55 -17.08 -41.86
N GLU A 414 -13.79 -18.15 -42.06
CA GLU A 414 -13.68 -19.29 -41.13
C GLU A 414 -12.23 -19.43 -40.67
N PHE A 415 -12.02 -19.67 -39.38
CA PHE A 415 -10.69 -19.79 -38.79
C PHE A 415 -10.71 -20.60 -37.49
N SER A 416 -9.56 -21.11 -37.10
CA SER A 416 -9.33 -21.74 -35.79
C SER A 416 -7.99 -21.26 -35.23
N PHE A 417 -7.85 -21.30 -33.90
CA PHE A 417 -6.60 -20.98 -33.23
C PHE A 417 -5.90 -22.23 -32.70
N GLN A 418 -4.58 -22.23 -32.71
CA GLN A 418 -3.75 -23.29 -32.15
C GLN A 418 -3.63 -23.16 -30.62
N GLN A 419 -3.77 -21.94 -30.09
CA GLN A 419 -3.71 -21.61 -28.67
C GLN A 419 -5.01 -20.92 -28.21
N ASN A 420 -5.23 -20.90 -26.88
CA ASN A 420 -6.32 -20.11 -26.33
C ASN A 420 -5.94 -18.63 -26.33
N HIS A 421 -6.85 -17.76 -26.77
CA HIS A 421 -6.65 -16.32 -26.82
C HIS A 421 -7.74 -15.58 -26.07
N VAL A 422 -7.39 -14.42 -25.53
CA VAL A 422 -8.32 -13.48 -24.90
C VAL A 422 -8.10 -12.12 -25.53
N GLU A 423 -9.17 -11.50 -26.00
CA GLU A 423 -9.14 -10.18 -26.66
C GLU A 423 -8.17 -10.10 -27.86
N PRO A 424 -8.19 -11.01 -28.84
CA PRO A 424 -7.47 -10.77 -30.09
C PRO A 424 -7.94 -9.43 -30.68
N LEU A 425 -7.00 -8.51 -30.84
CA LEU A 425 -7.26 -7.18 -31.35
C LEU A 425 -7.48 -7.29 -32.85
N GLY A 426 -8.68 -6.99 -33.35
CA GLY A 426 -8.91 -6.85 -34.79
C GLY A 426 -10.29 -7.16 -35.33
N PHE A 427 -10.64 -6.54 -36.46
CA PHE A 427 -11.78 -6.92 -37.29
C PHE A 427 -11.49 -6.65 -38.77
N ILE A 428 -11.23 -5.39 -39.14
CA ILE A 428 -10.62 -5.04 -40.44
C ILE A 428 -9.19 -4.62 -40.16
N HIS A 429 -8.27 -5.49 -40.57
CA HIS A 429 -6.85 -5.35 -40.32
C HIS A 429 -6.25 -4.21 -41.14
N SER A 430 -6.51 -4.16 -42.44
CA SER A 430 -5.96 -3.14 -43.33
C SER A 430 -7.02 -2.65 -44.30
N LEU A 431 -6.86 -1.40 -44.77
CA LEU A 431 -7.75 -0.74 -45.71
C LEU A 431 -6.87 0.08 -46.66
N LYS A 432 -7.05 -0.07 -47.98
CA LYS A 432 -6.32 0.70 -48.99
C LYS A 432 -6.79 2.15 -48.98
N ASP A 433 -5.90 3.06 -49.33
CA ASP A 433 -6.24 4.48 -49.50
C ASP A 433 -7.37 4.68 -50.52
N GLY A 434 -8.24 5.65 -50.26
CA GLY A 434 -9.42 5.94 -51.06
C GLY A 434 -10.61 5.00 -50.82
N THR A 435 -10.48 3.95 -50.00
CA THR A 435 -11.57 2.98 -49.80
C THR A 435 -12.71 3.55 -48.94
N ASP A 436 -13.95 3.24 -49.33
CA ASP A 436 -15.17 3.65 -48.62
C ASP A 436 -16.12 2.44 -48.48
N LEU A 437 -16.37 2.02 -47.24
CA LEU A 437 -17.13 0.81 -46.90
C LEU A 437 -18.32 1.13 -45.97
N LEU A 438 -19.45 0.46 -46.22
CA LEU A 438 -20.57 0.38 -45.29
C LEU A 438 -20.75 -1.04 -44.79
N ILE A 439 -20.70 -1.24 -43.47
CA ILE A 439 -20.71 -2.57 -42.84
C ILE A 439 -21.93 -2.72 -41.92
N ARG A 440 -22.56 -3.89 -41.92
CA ARG A 440 -23.64 -4.27 -40.98
C ARG A 440 -23.67 -5.77 -40.69
N ASN A 441 -24.54 -6.16 -39.75
CA ASN A 441 -24.84 -7.56 -39.42
C ASN A 441 -23.59 -8.38 -39.08
N ILE A 442 -22.72 -7.83 -38.23
CA ILE A 442 -21.50 -8.49 -37.81
C ILE A 442 -21.83 -9.64 -36.85
N GLN A 443 -21.42 -10.85 -37.17
CA GLN A 443 -21.63 -12.04 -36.37
C GLN A 443 -20.35 -12.84 -36.25
N LEU A 444 -19.96 -13.18 -35.03
CA LEU A 444 -18.89 -14.11 -34.73
C LEU A 444 -19.49 -15.30 -33.98
N LEU A 445 -19.44 -16.47 -34.59
CA LEU A 445 -19.99 -17.70 -34.04
C LEU A 445 -18.84 -18.63 -33.67
N ASP A 446 -18.96 -19.31 -32.52
CA ASP A 446 -18.14 -20.46 -32.16
C ASP A 446 -18.89 -21.72 -32.63
N ASN A 447 -18.43 -22.33 -33.71
CA ASN A 447 -19.09 -23.48 -34.33
C ASN A 447 -19.05 -24.72 -33.43
N ASP A 448 -18.10 -24.76 -32.49
CA ASP A 448 -17.84 -25.87 -31.58
C ASP A 448 -18.38 -25.63 -30.16
N ASN A 449 -19.22 -24.61 -29.97
CA ASN A 449 -19.76 -24.21 -28.68
C ASN A 449 -20.61 -25.32 -28.02
N SER A 450 -19.93 -26.27 -27.39
CA SER A 450 -20.53 -27.17 -26.43
C SER A 450 -20.82 -26.36 -25.17
N GLN A 451 -22.04 -26.44 -24.64
CA GLN A 451 -22.53 -25.67 -23.48
C GLN A 451 -21.65 -25.71 -22.20
N LYS A 452 -20.54 -26.46 -22.21
CA LYS A 452 -19.59 -26.61 -21.09
C LYS A 452 -18.55 -25.50 -21.00
N LEU A 453 -18.24 -24.78 -22.08
CA LEU A 453 -17.21 -23.73 -22.09
C LEU A 453 -17.85 -22.36 -22.32
N SER A 454 -17.77 -21.48 -21.31
CA SER A 454 -18.30 -20.12 -21.42
C SER A 454 -17.38 -19.28 -22.32
N PRO A 455 -17.88 -18.67 -23.41
CA PRO A 455 -17.05 -17.82 -24.28
C PRO A 455 -16.68 -16.48 -23.64
N TYR A 456 -17.17 -16.19 -22.42
CA TYR A 456 -16.91 -14.93 -21.72
C TYR A 456 -16.23 -15.11 -20.37
N LEU A 457 -15.28 -14.20 -20.12
CA LEU A 457 -14.18 -14.30 -19.15
C LEU A 457 -14.52 -13.99 -17.69
N TYR A 458 -15.79 -13.78 -17.34
CA TYR A 458 -16.11 -13.07 -16.10
C TYR A 458 -15.61 -13.77 -14.82
N VAL A 459 -15.38 -15.09 -14.88
CA VAL A 459 -14.86 -15.88 -13.76
C VAL A 459 -13.35 -15.67 -13.50
N TYR A 460 -12.57 -15.23 -14.49
CA TYR A 460 -11.10 -15.30 -14.44
C TYR A 460 -10.36 -13.97 -14.28
N ARG A 461 -11.04 -12.82 -14.30
CA ARG A 461 -10.40 -11.49 -14.13
C ARG A 461 -9.71 -11.27 -12.78
N MET A 462 -9.85 -12.18 -11.81
CA MET A 462 -9.07 -12.15 -10.57
C MET A 462 -7.72 -12.86 -10.68
N GLU A 463 -7.52 -13.71 -11.70
CA GLU A 463 -6.24 -14.35 -11.95
C GLU A 463 -5.38 -13.49 -12.88
N LYS A 464 -4.11 -13.31 -12.52
CA LYS A 464 -3.14 -12.57 -13.33
C LYS A 464 -2.73 -13.32 -14.61
N ASP A 465 -3.10 -14.59 -14.71
CA ASP A 465 -2.75 -15.50 -15.81
C ASP A 465 -4.00 -16.25 -16.28
N ILE A 466 -4.87 -15.50 -16.93
CA ILE A 466 -6.15 -15.99 -17.44
C ILE A 466 -5.96 -17.09 -18.49
N VAL A 467 -4.98 -16.95 -19.37
CA VAL A 467 -4.69 -17.96 -20.40
C VAL A 467 -4.26 -19.27 -19.72
N GLY A 468 -3.39 -19.22 -18.71
CA GLY A 468 -3.00 -20.42 -17.95
C GLY A 468 -4.17 -21.09 -17.20
N ALA A 469 -5.21 -20.34 -16.84
CA ALA A 469 -6.44 -20.90 -16.26
C ALA A 469 -7.30 -21.61 -17.33
N ILE A 470 -7.43 -20.99 -18.51
CA ILE A 470 -8.14 -21.56 -19.66
C ILE A 470 -7.42 -22.83 -20.14
N ASP A 471 -6.09 -22.81 -20.23
CA ASP A 471 -5.27 -23.96 -20.66
C ASP A 471 -5.46 -25.20 -19.77
N LYS A 472 -5.84 -25.04 -18.50
CA LYS A 472 -6.17 -26.18 -17.62
C LYS A 472 -7.50 -26.84 -17.99
N ILE A 473 -8.42 -26.08 -18.57
CA ILE A 473 -9.76 -26.54 -18.93
C ILE A 473 -9.79 -27.00 -20.39
N ASN A 474 -9.17 -26.25 -21.29
CA ASN A 474 -9.04 -26.53 -22.71
C ASN A 474 -7.56 -26.50 -23.13
N PRO A 475 -6.77 -27.55 -22.85
CA PRO A 475 -5.35 -27.55 -23.20
C PRO A 475 -5.16 -27.46 -24.73
N PRO A 476 -4.29 -26.56 -25.23
CA PRO A 476 -4.03 -26.42 -26.66
C PRO A 476 -3.40 -27.70 -27.26
N LEU A 477 -3.68 -27.99 -28.54
CA LEU A 477 -3.18 -29.20 -29.22
C LEU A 477 -1.65 -29.21 -29.31
N ILE A 478 -1.07 -28.04 -29.54
CA ILE A 478 0.36 -27.83 -29.50
C ILE A 478 0.64 -27.24 -28.13
N LYS A 479 1.27 -28.02 -27.23
CA LYS A 479 1.95 -27.45 -26.07
C LYS A 479 3.03 -26.56 -26.64
N SER A 480 2.71 -25.27 -26.77
CA SER A 480 3.68 -24.31 -27.23
C SER A 480 4.89 -24.44 -26.33
N SER A 481 6.06 -24.50 -26.93
CA SER A 481 7.35 -24.34 -26.26
C SER A 481 7.52 -22.93 -25.68
N TYR A 482 6.40 -22.23 -25.41
CA TYR A 482 6.34 -21.11 -24.49
C TYR A 482 6.90 -21.62 -23.18
N ASN A 483 8.17 -21.27 -22.96
CA ASN A 483 8.98 -21.69 -21.84
C ASN A 483 8.10 -21.76 -20.60
N SER A 484 7.78 -22.98 -20.16
CA SER A 484 7.13 -23.20 -18.86
C SER A 484 7.90 -22.49 -17.76
N GLN A 485 9.20 -22.22 -17.96
CA GLN A 485 10.02 -21.34 -17.14
C GLN A 485 9.51 -19.91 -16.99
N ASP A 486 8.89 -19.26 -17.99
CA ASP A 486 8.41 -17.87 -17.86
C ASP A 486 7.10 -17.78 -17.08
N SER A 487 6.17 -18.73 -17.27
CA SER A 487 4.97 -18.84 -16.45
C SER A 487 5.29 -19.36 -15.04
N GLU A 488 6.24 -20.31 -14.89
CA GLU A 488 6.81 -20.65 -13.57
C GLU A 488 7.46 -19.43 -12.95
N ASN A 489 8.28 -18.66 -13.65
CA ASN A 489 8.95 -17.47 -13.11
C ASN A 489 7.93 -16.41 -12.67
N LYS A 490 6.80 -16.27 -13.37
CA LYS A 490 5.73 -15.32 -13.02
C LYS A 490 4.87 -15.82 -11.85
N PHE A 491 4.64 -17.13 -11.73
CA PHE A 491 4.03 -17.75 -10.54
C PHE A 491 4.98 -17.73 -9.33
N LEU A 492 6.28 -17.91 -9.57
CA LEU A 492 7.37 -17.79 -8.60
C LEU A 492 7.57 -16.33 -8.17
N GLN A 493 7.26 -15.34 -9.00
CA GLN A 493 7.22 -13.91 -8.64
C GLN A 493 6.04 -13.56 -7.70
N LEU A 494 4.98 -14.36 -7.68
CA LEU A 494 3.81 -14.13 -6.80
C LEU A 494 3.94 -14.80 -5.43
N ASP A 495 4.80 -15.82 -5.32
CA ASP A 495 5.21 -16.38 -4.05
C ASP A 495 6.33 -15.52 -3.45
N ASP A 496 5.95 -14.29 -3.08
CA ASP A 496 6.72 -13.19 -2.47
C ASP A 496 7.23 -13.55 -1.05
N SER A 497 7.59 -14.81 -0.85
CA SER A 497 7.93 -15.37 0.44
C SER A 497 9.33 -14.92 0.86
N ARG A 498 9.42 -14.41 2.09
CA ARG A 498 10.68 -13.95 2.70
C ARG A 498 11.76 -15.03 2.69
N SER A 499 11.36 -16.30 2.76
CA SER A 499 12.24 -17.46 2.62
C SER A 499 13.04 -17.43 1.32
N ARG A 500 12.41 -17.12 0.18
CA ARG A 500 13.11 -17.02 -1.12
C ARG A 500 14.08 -15.87 -1.16
N ARG A 501 13.73 -14.73 -0.57
CA ARG A 501 14.66 -13.62 -0.39
C ARG A 501 15.87 -14.02 0.45
N TRP A 502 15.69 -14.83 1.49
CA TRP A 502 16.82 -15.30 2.30
C TRP A 502 17.67 -16.35 1.57
N GLN A 503 17.04 -17.23 0.79
CA GLN A 503 17.76 -18.15 -0.09
C GLN A 503 18.59 -17.38 -1.13
N TYR A 504 18.03 -16.32 -1.71
CA TYR A 504 18.77 -15.46 -2.64
C TYR A 504 19.92 -14.72 -1.95
N ALA A 505 19.80 -14.33 -0.68
CA ALA A 505 20.93 -13.77 0.07
C ALA A 505 22.09 -14.77 0.14
N LEU A 506 21.76 -16.04 0.41
CA LEU A 506 22.74 -17.12 0.47
C LEU A 506 23.34 -17.41 -0.92
N GLU A 507 22.52 -17.40 -1.97
CA GLU A 507 22.97 -17.53 -3.37
C GLU A 507 23.96 -16.42 -3.71
N LEU A 508 23.60 -15.15 -3.46
CA LEU A 508 24.49 -14.00 -3.66
C LEU A 508 25.81 -14.19 -2.91
N TRP A 509 25.74 -14.56 -1.64
CA TRP A 509 26.92 -14.82 -0.82
C TRP A 509 27.80 -15.92 -1.40
N GLN A 510 27.22 -16.98 -1.95
CA GLN A 510 27.96 -18.10 -2.51
C GLN A 510 28.56 -17.80 -3.88
N THR A 511 27.80 -17.13 -4.77
CA THR A 511 28.11 -17.02 -6.19
C THR A 511 28.68 -15.66 -6.59
N LYS A 512 28.15 -14.54 -6.08
CA LYS A 512 28.59 -13.18 -6.45
C LYS A 512 29.70 -12.64 -5.53
N TYR A 513 29.73 -13.05 -4.26
CA TYR A 513 30.69 -12.49 -3.31
C TYR A 513 32.03 -13.22 -3.38
N GLN A 514 33.06 -12.48 -3.82
CA GLN A 514 34.46 -12.88 -3.66
C GLN A 514 34.85 -12.95 -2.17
N TRP A 515 35.95 -13.63 -1.86
CA TRP A 515 36.35 -13.88 -0.47
C TRP A 515 36.52 -12.60 0.36
N TYR A 516 37.00 -11.49 -0.23
CA TYR A 516 37.15 -10.22 0.48
C TYR A 516 35.81 -9.49 0.64
N HIS A 517 34.89 -9.61 -0.33
CA HIS A 517 33.51 -9.16 -0.16
C HIS A 517 32.79 -9.94 0.94
N LYS A 518 33.08 -11.24 1.09
CA LYS A 518 32.57 -12.02 2.23
C LYS A 518 33.11 -11.50 3.56
N LEU A 519 34.32 -10.96 3.58
CA LEU A 519 34.91 -10.45 4.83
C LEU A 519 34.43 -9.03 5.18
N PHE A 520 34.41 -8.12 4.19
CA PHE A 520 34.17 -6.68 4.40
C PHE A 520 32.86 -6.15 3.81
N GLY A 521 32.14 -6.99 3.07
CA GLY A 521 30.87 -6.64 2.41
C GLY A 521 31.07 -6.11 1.00
N HIS A 522 29.95 -5.88 0.32
CA HIS A 522 29.89 -5.28 -1.01
C HIS A 522 29.05 -3.99 -1.03
N GLY A 523 28.96 -3.29 0.11
CA GLY A 523 28.15 -2.08 0.20
C GLY A 523 26.66 -2.34 -0.07
N PHE A 524 25.99 -1.43 -0.79
CA PHE A 524 24.54 -1.51 -1.02
C PHE A 524 24.13 -2.17 -2.34
N ASP A 525 25.08 -2.71 -3.11
CA ASP A 525 24.84 -3.24 -4.46
C ASP A 525 23.89 -4.45 -4.46
N TYR A 526 23.79 -5.17 -3.34
CA TYR A 526 22.78 -6.21 -3.18
C TYR A 526 21.35 -5.68 -3.40
N LEU A 527 21.07 -4.41 -3.12
CA LEU A 527 19.73 -3.84 -3.35
C LEU A 527 19.33 -3.89 -4.82
N GLU A 528 20.27 -3.58 -5.71
CA GLU A 528 20.07 -3.66 -7.16
C GLU A 528 19.94 -5.11 -7.63
N TRP A 529 20.77 -6.02 -7.08
CA TRP A 529 20.67 -7.45 -7.41
C TRP A 529 19.37 -8.10 -6.96
N TYR A 530 18.81 -7.63 -5.85
CA TYR A 530 17.47 -8.03 -5.41
C TYR A 530 16.40 -7.43 -6.34
N GLY A 531 16.55 -6.17 -6.75
CA GLY A 531 15.71 -5.53 -7.75
C GLY A 531 15.64 -6.29 -9.06
N GLU A 532 16.81 -6.59 -9.61
CA GLU A 532 16.98 -7.39 -10.81
C GLU A 532 16.33 -8.78 -10.64
N LYS A 533 16.59 -9.48 -9.53
CA LYS A 533 16.05 -10.84 -9.33
C LYS A 533 14.53 -10.90 -9.17
N PHE A 534 13.95 -10.02 -8.37
CA PHE A 534 12.54 -10.10 -7.99
C PHE A 534 11.62 -9.23 -8.86
N PHE A 535 12.18 -8.22 -9.54
CA PHE A 535 11.41 -7.28 -10.37
C PHE A 535 11.88 -7.19 -11.82
N ASN A 536 12.96 -7.89 -12.20
CA ASN A 536 13.62 -7.76 -13.50
C ASN A 536 14.01 -6.30 -13.81
N ASP A 537 14.31 -5.52 -12.77
CA ASP A 537 14.68 -4.12 -12.87
C ASP A 537 15.68 -3.75 -11.76
N PRO A 538 16.98 -3.56 -12.09
CA PRO A 538 17.99 -3.19 -11.10
C PRO A 538 17.77 -1.78 -10.53
N ARG A 539 16.99 -0.91 -11.19
CA ARG A 539 16.67 0.43 -10.68
C ARG A 539 15.66 0.38 -9.53
N ARG A 540 14.97 -0.74 -9.36
CA ARG A 540 14.01 -0.96 -8.29
C ARG A 540 14.66 -1.69 -7.14
N TYR A 541 14.93 -1.02 -6.03
CA TYR A 541 15.56 -1.69 -4.88
C TYR A 541 14.62 -2.69 -4.18
N ASP A 542 15.17 -3.84 -3.82
CA ASP A 542 14.56 -4.81 -2.90
C ASP A 542 15.63 -5.39 -1.95
N TYR A 543 15.23 -6.12 -0.91
CA TYR A 543 16.16 -6.54 0.15
C TYR A 543 15.67 -7.76 0.95
N PRO A 544 16.53 -8.43 1.75
CA PRO A 544 16.17 -9.64 2.51
C PRO A 544 15.04 -9.47 3.55
N HIS A 545 14.59 -8.25 3.86
CA HIS A 545 13.73 -7.93 5.00
C HIS A 545 14.20 -8.48 6.36
N ASN A 546 15.52 -8.60 6.53
CA ASN A 546 16.13 -9.02 7.78
C ASN A 546 17.48 -8.29 7.95
N PRO A 547 17.64 -7.41 8.95
CA PRO A 547 18.83 -6.57 9.11
C PRO A 547 20.09 -7.37 9.42
N ILE A 548 19.96 -8.56 10.02
CA ILE A 548 21.12 -9.41 10.29
C ILE A 548 21.66 -9.91 8.95
N ILE A 549 20.80 -10.45 8.09
CA ILE A 549 21.19 -10.91 6.75
C ILE A 549 21.74 -9.74 5.93
N SER A 550 21.02 -8.62 5.89
CA SER A 550 21.50 -7.42 5.19
C SER A 550 22.86 -6.95 5.71
N SER A 551 23.13 -7.02 7.02
CA SER A 551 24.44 -6.64 7.58
C SER A 551 25.59 -7.50 7.07
N PHE A 552 25.37 -8.81 6.89
CA PHE A 552 26.36 -9.66 6.24
C PHE A 552 26.57 -9.26 4.78
N LEU A 553 25.50 -8.99 4.03
CA LEU A 553 25.63 -8.58 2.63
C LEU A 553 26.38 -7.24 2.50
N TYR A 554 25.96 -6.19 3.22
CA TYR A 554 26.55 -4.86 3.01
C TYR A 554 27.91 -4.66 3.68
N SER A 555 28.17 -5.32 4.81
CA SER A 555 29.39 -5.11 5.62
C SER A 555 30.20 -6.39 5.89
N GLY A 556 29.84 -7.49 5.24
CA GLY A 556 30.57 -8.74 5.30
C GLY A 556 30.45 -9.42 6.66
N PHE A 557 31.28 -10.43 6.86
CA PHE A 557 31.34 -11.20 8.08
C PHE A 557 31.75 -10.33 9.28
N VAL A 558 32.71 -9.41 9.09
CA VAL A 558 33.17 -8.52 10.17
C VAL A 558 32.03 -7.62 10.64
N GLY A 559 31.39 -6.89 9.72
CA GLY A 559 30.29 -6.01 10.08
C GLY A 559 29.06 -6.74 10.62
N GLY A 560 28.74 -7.91 10.04
CA GLY A 560 27.67 -8.78 10.54
C GLY A 560 27.91 -9.27 11.97
N LEU A 561 29.13 -9.69 12.31
CA LEU A 561 29.49 -10.08 13.68
C LEU A 561 29.45 -8.91 14.66
N PHE A 562 29.97 -7.72 14.28
CA PHE A 562 29.84 -6.52 15.11
C PHE A 562 28.38 -6.16 15.36
N TYR A 563 27.52 -6.31 14.35
CA TYR A 563 26.10 -6.06 14.48
C TYR A 563 25.41 -7.05 15.43
N ILE A 564 25.68 -8.35 15.30
CA ILE A 564 25.17 -9.38 16.23
C ILE A 564 25.67 -9.09 17.65
N TYR A 565 26.95 -8.78 17.83
CA TYR A 565 27.53 -8.41 19.12
C TYR A 565 26.81 -7.20 19.72
N PHE A 566 26.59 -6.15 18.93
CA PHE A 566 25.83 -4.98 19.37
C PHE A 566 24.43 -5.36 19.87
N LEU A 567 23.68 -6.16 19.10
CA LEU A 567 22.35 -6.63 19.52
C LEU A 567 22.42 -7.41 20.83
N VAL A 568 23.34 -8.37 20.96
CA VAL A 568 23.54 -9.14 22.21
C VAL A 568 23.83 -8.20 23.39
N MET A 569 24.64 -7.17 23.19
CA MET A 569 24.93 -6.18 24.23
C MET A 569 23.72 -5.33 24.63
N VAL A 570 22.86 -4.96 23.66
CA VAL A 570 21.57 -4.29 23.94
C VAL A 570 20.71 -5.16 24.86
N PHE A 571 20.53 -6.44 24.50
CA PHE A 571 19.77 -7.40 25.30
C PHE A 571 20.37 -7.61 26.69
N TYR A 572 21.69 -7.83 26.76
CA TYR A 572 22.42 -8.03 28.01
C TYR A 572 22.22 -6.85 28.97
N TYR A 573 22.37 -5.61 28.48
CA TYR A 573 22.22 -4.43 29.34
C TYR A 573 20.78 -4.17 29.73
N TYR A 574 19.80 -4.37 28.85
CA TYR A 574 18.40 -4.32 29.24
C TYR A 574 18.08 -5.32 30.34
N TRP A 575 18.57 -6.55 30.20
CA TRP A 575 18.38 -7.60 31.21
C TRP A 575 19.05 -7.26 32.55
N LYS A 576 20.28 -6.76 32.49
CA LYS A 576 21.06 -6.31 33.65
C LYS A 576 20.37 -5.18 34.40
N TYR A 577 19.78 -4.22 33.69
CA TYR A 577 19.11 -3.05 34.25
C TYR A 577 17.57 -3.15 34.22
N ARG A 578 17.02 -4.36 34.14
CA ARG A 578 15.57 -4.60 33.95
C ARG A 578 14.68 -3.94 35.01
N LYS A 579 15.17 -3.80 36.25
CA LYS A 579 14.42 -3.12 37.33
C LYS A 579 14.13 -1.65 37.02
N HIS A 580 14.99 -0.99 36.24
CA HIS A 580 14.86 0.43 35.90
C HIS A 580 14.20 0.66 34.53
N HIS A 581 14.38 -0.27 33.58
CA HIS A 581 14.03 -0.05 32.18
C HIS A 581 13.12 -1.13 31.59
N MET A 582 12.37 -1.87 32.41
CA MET A 582 11.49 -2.95 31.93
C MET A 582 10.55 -2.48 30.81
N VAL A 583 9.99 -1.27 30.91
CA VAL A 583 9.09 -0.70 29.90
C VAL A 583 9.82 -0.51 28.57
N PHE A 584 11.01 0.10 28.59
CA PHE A 584 11.83 0.29 27.39
C PHE A 584 12.31 -1.02 26.80
N PHE A 585 12.59 -2.02 27.64
CA PHE A 585 12.95 -3.35 27.18
C PHE A 585 11.79 -4.00 26.42
N LEU A 586 10.55 -3.89 26.92
CA LEU A 586 9.37 -4.40 26.21
C LEU A 586 9.15 -3.69 24.86
N MET A 587 9.29 -2.36 24.84
CA MET A 587 9.24 -1.58 23.59
C MET A 587 10.35 -2.01 22.61
N TYR A 588 11.56 -2.27 23.14
CA TYR A 588 12.68 -2.76 22.36
C TYR A 588 12.38 -4.14 21.77
N LEU A 589 11.85 -5.09 22.56
CA LEU A 589 11.49 -6.42 22.07
C LEU A 589 10.48 -6.35 20.92
N VAL A 590 9.44 -5.55 21.09
CA VAL A 590 8.43 -5.35 20.05
C VAL A 590 9.04 -4.79 18.77
N THR A 591 9.83 -3.71 18.88
CA THR A 591 10.47 -3.06 17.74
C THR A 591 11.54 -3.96 17.10
N PHE A 592 12.21 -4.79 17.91
CA PHE A 592 13.17 -5.81 17.48
C PHE A 592 12.50 -6.86 16.59
N PHE A 593 11.42 -7.48 17.06
CA PHE A 593 10.67 -8.45 16.25
C PHE A 593 10.17 -7.82 14.95
N PHE A 594 9.61 -6.61 15.04
CA PHE A 594 9.20 -5.87 13.85
C PHE A 594 10.37 -5.71 12.86
N MET A 595 11.52 -5.25 13.33
CA MET A 595 12.72 -5.06 12.52
C MET A 595 13.17 -6.35 11.84
N MET A 596 13.25 -7.46 12.58
CA MET A 596 13.74 -8.75 12.10
C MET A 596 12.98 -9.31 10.91
N PHE A 597 11.73 -8.86 10.73
CA PHE A 597 10.85 -9.31 9.67
C PHE A 597 10.64 -8.29 8.56
N SER A 598 11.03 -7.03 8.77
CA SER A 598 10.49 -5.93 7.96
C SER A 598 11.57 -4.99 7.46
N GLY A 599 12.58 -4.74 8.28
CA GLY A 599 13.56 -3.72 7.98
C GLY A 599 14.73 -4.25 7.18
N ASN A 600 15.31 -3.35 6.40
CA ASN A 600 16.54 -3.62 5.66
C ASN A 600 17.78 -3.46 6.54
N SER A 601 17.80 -2.43 7.39
CA SER A 601 18.98 -2.08 8.18
C SER A 601 18.60 -1.70 9.60
N HIS A 602 19.59 -1.66 10.50
CA HIS A 602 19.37 -1.22 11.88
C HIS A 602 18.73 0.18 11.97
N PHE A 603 19.06 1.05 11.00
CA PHE A 603 18.62 2.44 10.94
C PHE A 603 17.31 2.65 10.16
N SER A 604 16.77 1.58 9.55
CA SER A 604 15.52 1.67 8.77
C SER A 604 14.30 2.00 9.63
N VAL A 605 14.36 1.72 10.94
CA VAL A 605 13.28 2.01 11.90
C VAL A 605 13.86 2.87 13.03
N PRO A 606 13.71 4.20 12.98
CA PRO A 606 14.36 5.11 13.93
C PRO A 606 14.08 4.81 15.41
N ILE A 607 12.85 4.38 15.74
CA ILE A 607 12.49 4.02 17.11
C ILE A 607 13.26 2.80 17.62
N PHE A 608 13.55 1.83 16.76
CA PHE A 608 14.35 0.66 17.12
C PHE A 608 15.81 1.05 17.40
N THR A 609 16.39 1.89 16.54
CA THR A 609 17.74 2.45 16.76
C THR A 609 17.80 3.19 18.09
N PHE A 610 16.85 4.09 18.34
CA PHE A 610 16.79 4.86 19.56
C PHE A 610 16.70 3.97 20.81
N LEU A 611 15.78 2.99 20.81
CA LEU A 611 15.64 2.04 21.92
C LEU A 611 16.92 1.20 22.11
N SER A 612 17.64 0.88 21.05
CA SER A 612 18.92 0.16 21.15
C SER A 612 20.00 0.94 21.90
N LEU A 613 19.95 2.29 21.89
CA LEU A 613 20.95 3.14 22.54
C LEU A 613 20.68 3.38 24.04
N ILE A 614 19.43 3.34 24.48
CA ILE A 614 19.02 3.56 25.87
C ILE A 614 19.86 2.77 26.89
N PRO A 615 20.03 1.44 26.78
CA PRO A 615 20.72 0.69 27.81
C PRO A 615 22.21 1.04 27.93
N PHE A 616 22.85 1.50 26.86
CA PHE A 616 24.23 2.00 26.89
C PHE A 616 24.33 3.34 27.61
N LEU A 617 23.39 4.25 27.36
CA LEU A 617 23.30 5.53 28.08
C LEU A 617 23.11 5.28 29.58
N THR A 618 22.17 4.40 29.95
CA THR A 618 21.97 3.98 31.34
C THR A 618 23.27 3.50 31.98
N ARG A 619 24.00 2.60 31.31
CA ARG A 619 25.27 2.09 31.83
C ARG A 619 26.27 3.22 32.07
N TYR A 620 26.38 4.16 31.14
CA TYR A 620 27.27 5.31 31.26
C TYR A 620 26.93 6.18 32.47
N TYR A 621 25.66 6.50 32.70
CA TYR A 621 25.21 7.28 33.86
C TYR A 621 25.43 6.54 35.20
N ILE A 622 25.25 5.22 35.23
CA ILE A 622 25.52 4.42 36.43
C ILE A 622 27.02 4.38 36.72
N LYS A 623 27.86 4.09 35.71
CA LYS A 623 29.31 3.98 35.87
C LYS A 623 29.97 5.31 36.25
N SER A 624 29.43 6.42 35.78
CA SER A 624 29.91 7.77 36.12
C SER A 624 29.52 8.23 37.54
N GLY A 625 28.82 7.42 38.32
CA GLY A 625 28.41 7.76 39.70
C GLY A 625 27.32 8.84 39.78
N LYS A 626 26.93 9.45 38.66
CA LYS A 626 25.91 10.53 38.61
C LYS A 626 24.57 10.11 39.23
N LEU A 627 24.15 8.85 38.98
CA LEU A 627 22.91 8.29 39.54
C LEU A 627 22.95 8.02 41.06
N ILE A 628 24.14 7.76 41.62
CA ILE A 628 24.30 7.47 43.05
C ILE A 628 24.34 8.78 43.84
N ASN A 629 25.05 9.78 43.30
CA ASN A 629 25.17 11.09 43.93
C ASN A 629 23.82 11.81 44.02
N GLU A 630 22.93 11.66 43.03
CA GLU A 630 21.58 12.22 43.10
C GLU A 630 20.71 11.56 44.18
N LYS A 631 20.78 10.24 44.33
CA LYS A 631 20.04 9.56 45.41
C LYS A 631 20.53 9.99 46.78
N ASN A 632 21.84 10.09 46.96
CA ASN A 632 22.44 10.54 48.21
C ASN A 632 22.18 12.03 48.47
N ALA A 633 22.06 12.88 47.44
CA ALA A 633 21.66 14.28 47.59
C ALA A 633 20.17 14.44 47.98
N ILE A 634 19.31 13.50 47.56
CA ILE A 634 17.89 13.52 47.91
C ILE A 634 17.62 12.87 49.27
N SER A 635 18.36 11.83 49.64
CA SER A 635 18.27 11.19 50.97
C SER A 635 19.13 11.89 52.03
N GLY A 636 20.08 12.72 51.60
CA GLY A 636 21.00 13.47 52.43
C GLY A 636 20.40 14.79 52.89
N ASN A 637 19.78 14.73 54.07
CA ASN A 637 19.88 15.78 55.08
C ASN A 637 19.18 17.14 54.80
N SER A 638 17.85 17.16 54.87
CA SER A 638 17.09 18.36 55.27
C SER A 638 16.88 18.46 56.79
N ASN A 639 17.49 17.58 57.60
CA ASN A 639 17.27 17.53 59.05
C ASN A 639 18.38 18.15 59.91
N ASN A 640 19.46 18.71 59.32
CA ASN A 640 20.60 19.23 60.08
C ASN A 640 20.83 20.76 59.99
N SER A 641 19.81 21.58 59.69
CA SER A 641 19.99 23.05 59.64
C SER A 641 18.92 23.88 60.37
N TYR A 642 18.24 23.31 61.37
CA TYR A 642 17.32 24.05 62.28
C TYR A 642 17.74 23.99 63.76
N ILE A 643 19.04 23.82 64.04
CA ILE A 643 19.62 24.13 65.35
C ILE A 643 20.97 24.81 65.11
N GLN A 644 20.94 26.12 64.87
CA GLN A 644 21.92 27.09 65.34
C GLN A 644 21.33 28.50 65.29
#